data_AF-A0A376W695-F1
#
_entry.id   AF-A0A376W695-F1
#
_cell.length_a   1.000
_cell.length_b   1.000
_cell.length_c   1.000
_cell.angle_alpha   90.00
_cell.angle_beta   90.00
_cell.angle_gamma   90.00
#
_symmetry.space_group_name_H-M   'P 1'
#
loop_
_entity.id
_entity.type
_entity.pdbx_description
1 polymer ?
#
loop_
_entity_poly.entity_id
_entity_poly.type
_entity_poly.pdbx_seq_one_letter_code
_entity_poly.pdbx_strand_id
1 'polypeptide(L)'
;MSKQSQHVLIALPHPLLHLVSLGLVSFIFTLFSLELSQFGTQLAPLWFPTSIMMVAFYRHAGRMWPGIALSCSLGNIAASILLFSTSSLNMTWTTINIVEAVVGAVLLRKLLPWYNPLQNLADWLRLALGSAIVPPLLGGVLVVLLTPGDDPLRAFLIWVLSESIGALALVPLGLLFKPHYLLRHRNPRLLFESLLTLAITLTLSWLSMLYLPWPFTFIIVLLMWSAVRLPRMEAFLIFLTTVMMVSLMMAADPSLLATPRTYLMSHMPWLPFLLILLPANIMTMVMYAFRAERKHISESETHFRNAMEYSAIGMALVGTEGQWLQTNKALCQFLGYSQEELRGLTFQQLTWPEDLNKDLQQVEKLISGEINTYSMEKRYYNRNGDVVWALLAVSLVRHTDGTPLYFIAQIEDINELKRTEQVNQQLMERITLANEAGGIGIWEWELKPNIFSWDKRMFELYEIPPHIKPNWQVWYECVLPEDRQHAEKVIRDSLQSRSPFKLEFRITVKDGIRHIRALANRVLNKEGEVERLLGINMDMTEVKQLNEALFQEKERLHITLDSIGEAVVCIDMAMKITFMNPVAEKMSGWTQEEALGVPLLTVLHITFGDNGPLMENIYSADTSRSAIEQDVVLHCRSGGSYDVHYSITPLSTLDGSNIGSVLVIQDVTESRKMLRQLSYSASHDALTHLANRASFEKQLRILLQTVNSTHQRHALVFIDLDRFKAVNDSAGHAAGDALLRELASLMLSMLRSSDVLARLGGDEFGLLLPDCNVESARFIATRIISAVNDYHFIWEGRVHRVGASAGIYLD
;
A
#
# COMPACT_ATOMS: atom_id res chain seq x y z
N MET A 1 -23.27 -34.68 20.57
CA MET A 1 -24.67 -34.75 20.09
C MET A 1 -25.09 -36.21 19.97
N SER A 2 -25.86 -36.73 20.93
CA SER A 2 -26.41 -38.09 20.88
C SER A 2 -27.49 -38.15 19.80
N LYS A 3 -27.17 -38.72 18.63
CA LYS A 3 -28.20 -39.05 17.63
C LYS A 3 -29.17 -40.03 18.27
N GLN A 4 -30.40 -39.57 18.56
CA GLN A 4 -31.54 -40.44 18.80
C GLN A 4 -31.64 -41.38 17.61
N SER A 5 -31.35 -42.66 17.84
CA SER A 5 -31.53 -43.71 16.85
C SER A 5 -33.03 -43.87 16.59
N GLN A 6 -33.56 -43.15 15.60
CA GLN A 6 -34.91 -43.40 15.10
C GLN A 6 -34.99 -44.86 14.64
N HIS A 7 -35.82 -45.64 15.35
CA HIS A 7 -36.20 -46.99 15.01
C HIS A 7 -37.01 -46.98 13.70
N VAL A 8 -36.34 -46.92 12.55
CA VAL A 8 -37.00 -47.07 11.26
C VAL A 8 -37.21 -48.56 11.00
N LEU A 9 -38.28 -49.10 11.58
CA LEU A 9 -38.93 -50.31 11.08
C LEU A 9 -39.27 -50.07 9.61
N ILE A 10 -38.91 -51.00 8.73
CA ILE A 10 -39.13 -50.83 7.29
C ILE A 10 -40.64 -50.70 7.03
N ALA A 11 -41.13 -49.47 6.83
CA ALA A 11 -42.46 -49.21 6.32
C ALA A 11 -42.41 -49.45 4.81
N LEU A 12 -42.87 -50.62 4.38
CA LEU A 12 -42.83 -51.04 2.98
C LEU A 12 -44.12 -50.65 2.25
N PRO A 13 -44.03 -50.21 0.98
CA PRO A 13 -45.19 -49.77 0.21
C PRO A 13 -46.19 -50.89 -0.14
N HIS A 14 -45.83 -52.18 -0.02
CA HIS A 14 -46.72 -53.31 -0.31
C HIS A 14 -46.54 -54.48 0.69
N PRO A 15 -47.23 -54.49 1.85
CA PRO A 15 -47.05 -55.53 2.87
C PRO A 15 -47.53 -56.91 2.42
N LEU A 16 -48.57 -56.99 1.58
CA LEU A 16 -49.10 -58.27 1.08
C LEU A 16 -48.12 -59.00 0.16
N LEU A 17 -47.46 -58.28 -0.75
CA LEU A 17 -46.48 -58.87 -1.67
C LEU A 17 -45.28 -59.44 -0.89
N HIS A 18 -44.86 -58.77 0.17
CA HIS A 18 -43.82 -59.27 1.06
C HIS A 18 -44.23 -60.54 1.81
N LEU A 19 -45.45 -60.57 2.37
CA LEU A 19 -45.96 -61.77 3.02
C LEU A 19 -46.03 -62.94 2.02
N VAL A 20 -46.59 -62.73 0.83
CA VAL A 20 -46.63 -63.77 -0.22
C VAL A 20 -45.23 -64.25 -0.61
N SER A 21 -44.27 -63.33 -0.79
CA SER A 21 -42.88 -63.70 -1.10
C SER A 21 -42.23 -64.52 0.03
N LEU A 22 -42.51 -64.18 1.29
CA LEU A 22 -42.00 -64.90 2.45
C LEU A 22 -42.62 -66.30 2.55
N GLY A 23 -43.93 -66.42 2.31
CA GLY A 23 -44.63 -67.70 2.22
C GLY A 23 -44.07 -68.59 1.11
N LEU A 24 -43.74 -68.02 -0.06
CA LEU A 24 -43.13 -68.75 -1.17
C LEU A 24 -41.70 -69.20 -0.85
N VAL A 25 -40.87 -68.35 -0.23
CA VAL A 25 -39.53 -68.73 0.23
C VAL A 25 -39.61 -69.83 1.29
N SER A 26 -40.52 -69.68 2.26
CA SER A 26 -40.80 -70.71 3.27
C SER A 26 -41.24 -72.02 2.63
N PHE A 27 -42.10 -71.98 1.61
CA PHE A 27 -42.54 -73.16 0.86
C PHE A 27 -41.36 -73.88 0.19
N ILE A 28 -40.49 -73.17 -0.53
CA ILE A 28 -39.33 -73.77 -1.23
C ILE A 28 -38.38 -74.44 -0.23
N PHE A 29 -38.03 -73.75 0.86
CA PHE A 29 -37.12 -74.30 1.86
C PHE A 29 -37.76 -75.43 2.69
N THR A 30 -39.09 -75.40 2.90
CA THR A 30 -39.81 -76.52 3.50
C THR A 30 -39.77 -77.73 2.57
N LEU A 31 -40.06 -77.54 1.28
CA LEU A 31 -40.04 -78.61 0.28
C LEU A 31 -38.66 -79.28 0.23
N PHE A 32 -37.59 -78.48 0.20
CA PHE A 32 -36.22 -78.98 0.29
C PHE A 32 -35.97 -79.78 1.57
N SER A 33 -36.39 -79.25 2.74
CA SER A 33 -36.19 -79.90 4.03
C SER A 33 -36.94 -81.25 4.12
N LEU A 34 -38.13 -81.33 3.52
CA LEU A 34 -38.96 -82.52 3.49
C LEU A 34 -38.52 -83.56 2.45
N GLU A 35 -37.96 -83.15 1.31
CA GLU A 35 -37.35 -84.12 0.38
C GLU A 35 -36.21 -84.90 1.04
N LEU A 36 -35.44 -84.25 1.92
CA LEU A 36 -34.37 -84.93 2.67
C LEU A 36 -34.88 -86.03 3.62
N SER A 37 -36.15 -85.97 4.08
CA SER A 37 -36.71 -87.00 4.97
C SER A 37 -37.22 -88.24 4.24
N GLN A 38 -37.55 -88.12 2.94
CA GLN A 38 -38.05 -89.24 2.13
C GLN A 38 -37.02 -90.37 1.94
N PHE A 39 -35.74 -90.12 2.24
CA PHE A 39 -34.64 -91.08 2.12
C PHE A 39 -34.34 -91.89 3.40
N GLY A 40 -35.30 -92.02 4.32
CA GLY A 40 -35.26 -93.02 5.41
C GLY A 40 -35.22 -92.50 6.85
N THR A 41 -35.63 -91.25 7.11
CA THR A 41 -35.75 -90.70 8.48
C THR A 41 -37.14 -90.10 8.74
N GLN A 42 -37.73 -90.35 9.92
CA GLN A 42 -39.07 -89.81 10.27
C GLN A 42 -39.08 -88.28 10.47
N LEU A 43 -37.93 -87.69 10.77
CA LEU A 43 -37.76 -86.26 10.97
C LEU A 43 -36.80 -85.69 9.93
N ALA A 44 -37.15 -84.51 9.39
CA ALA A 44 -36.31 -83.80 8.46
C ALA A 44 -34.95 -83.48 9.11
N PRO A 45 -33.84 -83.92 8.51
CA PRO A 45 -32.52 -83.81 9.09
C PRO A 45 -31.97 -82.39 9.16
N LEU A 46 -32.52 -81.51 8.33
CA LEU A 46 -32.19 -80.10 8.25
C LEU A 46 -33.48 -79.32 8.06
N TRP A 47 -33.76 -78.37 8.96
CA TRP A 47 -34.99 -77.60 8.94
C TRP A 47 -34.71 -76.09 8.89
N PHE A 48 -35.01 -75.49 7.74
CA PHE A 48 -34.84 -74.06 7.48
C PHE A 48 -36.08 -73.16 7.74
N PRO A 49 -37.34 -73.63 7.65
CA PRO A 49 -38.52 -72.76 7.76
C PRO A 49 -38.62 -71.94 9.04
N THR A 50 -38.28 -72.51 10.19
CA THR A 50 -38.19 -71.83 11.50
C THR A 50 -37.21 -70.67 11.47
N SER A 51 -36.03 -70.88 10.88
CA SER A 51 -34.97 -69.87 10.75
C SER A 51 -35.40 -68.71 9.86
N ILE A 52 -36.11 -68.99 8.76
CA ILE A 52 -36.69 -67.96 7.87
C ILE A 52 -37.73 -67.14 8.63
N MET A 53 -38.63 -67.81 9.35
CA MET A 53 -39.66 -67.16 10.16
C MET A 53 -39.05 -66.31 11.29
N MET A 54 -37.99 -66.80 11.94
CA MET A 54 -37.25 -66.10 12.98
C MET A 54 -36.61 -64.80 12.46
N VAL A 55 -35.95 -64.85 11.29
CA VAL A 55 -35.37 -63.66 10.64
C VAL A 55 -36.46 -62.67 10.23
N ALA A 56 -37.59 -63.15 9.73
CA ALA A 56 -38.71 -62.30 9.36
C ALA A 56 -39.31 -61.56 10.58
N PHE A 57 -39.51 -62.26 11.70
CA PHE A 57 -39.93 -61.65 12.95
C PHE A 57 -38.92 -60.65 13.49
N TYR A 58 -37.61 -60.93 13.39
CA TYR A 58 -36.57 -60.00 13.81
C TYR A 58 -36.67 -58.66 13.06
N ARG A 59 -36.84 -58.71 11.72
CA ARG A 59 -36.81 -57.52 10.84
C ARG A 59 -38.09 -56.70 10.82
N HIS A 60 -39.26 -57.31 11.01
CA HIS A 60 -40.56 -56.64 10.86
C HIS A 60 -41.23 -56.31 12.20
N ALA A 61 -41.99 -55.22 12.23
CA ALA A 61 -42.68 -54.76 13.45
C ALA A 61 -43.58 -55.86 14.04
N GLY A 62 -43.75 -55.87 15.36
CA GLY A 62 -44.59 -56.86 16.06
C GLY A 62 -46.01 -56.97 15.49
N ARG A 63 -46.55 -55.88 14.94
CA ARG A 63 -47.87 -55.85 14.28
C ARG A 63 -47.97 -56.79 13.06
N MET A 64 -46.86 -57.06 12.38
CA MET A 64 -46.80 -57.95 11.20
C MET A 64 -46.60 -59.42 11.57
N TRP A 65 -46.30 -59.73 12.85
CA TRP A 65 -45.97 -61.09 13.27
C TRP A 65 -47.10 -62.09 13.00
N PRO A 66 -48.39 -61.81 13.29
CA PRO A 66 -49.46 -62.75 12.97
C PRO A 66 -49.56 -63.06 11.46
N GLY A 67 -49.37 -62.05 10.61
CA GLY A 67 -49.38 -62.24 9.15
C GLY A 67 -48.20 -63.05 8.64
N ILE A 68 -47.01 -62.84 9.22
CA ILE A 68 -45.80 -63.63 8.92
C ILE A 68 -45.99 -65.09 9.35
N ALA A 69 -46.46 -65.32 10.58
CA ALA A 69 -46.71 -66.65 11.12
C ALA A 69 -47.71 -67.42 10.24
N LEU A 70 -48.82 -66.78 9.84
CA LEU A 70 -49.82 -67.36 8.97
C LEU A 70 -49.23 -67.70 7.59
N SER A 71 -48.50 -66.77 6.98
CA SER A 71 -47.96 -66.96 5.63
C SER A 71 -46.87 -68.06 5.57
N CYS A 72 -45.93 -68.07 6.51
CA CYS A 72 -44.93 -69.13 6.62
C CYS A 72 -45.57 -70.50 6.92
N SER A 73 -46.58 -70.54 7.79
CA SER A 73 -47.30 -71.78 8.12
C SER A 73 -48.08 -72.32 6.92
N LEU A 74 -48.75 -71.46 6.14
CA LEU A 74 -49.41 -71.86 4.90
C LEU A 74 -48.40 -72.42 3.89
N GLY A 75 -47.22 -71.80 3.76
CA GLY A 75 -46.13 -72.32 2.94
C GLY A 75 -45.64 -73.70 3.39
N ASN A 76 -45.49 -73.90 4.70
CA ASN A 76 -45.08 -75.18 5.29
C ASN A 76 -46.12 -76.28 5.06
N ILE A 77 -47.40 -75.98 5.30
CA ILE A 77 -48.52 -76.91 5.09
C ILE A 77 -48.66 -77.26 3.61
N ALA A 78 -48.56 -76.27 2.70
CA ALA A 78 -48.64 -76.50 1.26
C ALA A 78 -47.52 -77.43 0.75
N ALA A 79 -46.28 -77.25 1.24
CA ALA A 79 -45.18 -78.15 0.90
C ALA A 79 -45.40 -79.57 1.46
N SER A 80 -45.94 -79.67 2.68
CA SER A 80 -46.26 -80.95 3.32
C SER A 80 -47.34 -81.73 2.55
N ILE A 81 -48.37 -81.04 2.03
CA ILE A 81 -49.44 -81.64 1.21
C ILE A 81 -48.90 -82.16 -0.13
N LEU A 82 -47.88 -81.51 -0.69
CA LEU A 82 -47.32 -81.91 -1.98
C LEU A 82 -46.53 -83.22 -1.92
N LEU A 83 -45.88 -83.49 -0.78
CA LEU A 83 -45.02 -84.67 -0.60
C LEU A 83 -45.69 -85.81 0.19
N PHE A 84 -46.69 -85.51 1.04
CA PHE A 84 -47.34 -86.48 1.92
C PHE A 84 -48.87 -86.41 1.83
N SER A 85 -49.55 -87.51 2.17
CA SER A 85 -51.02 -87.56 2.20
C SER A 85 -51.60 -86.57 3.21
N THR A 86 -52.79 -86.02 2.95
CA THR A 86 -53.49 -85.10 3.86
C THR A 86 -53.75 -85.71 5.25
N SER A 87 -53.76 -87.03 5.36
CA SER A 87 -53.93 -87.78 6.61
C SER A 87 -52.72 -87.76 7.55
N SER A 88 -51.51 -87.44 7.07
CA SER A 88 -50.28 -87.37 7.87
C SER A 88 -49.93 -85.95 8.32
N LEU A 89 -50.82 -84.97 8.07
CA LEU A 89 -50.61 -83.60 8.52
C LEU A 89 -50.81 -83.49 10.03
N ASN A 90 -49.77 -83.07 10.73
CA ASN A 90 -49.86 -82.82 12.15
C ASN A 90 -49.59 -81.33 12.44
N MET A 91 -50.60 -80.64 12.98
CA MET A 91 -50.57 -79.22 13.29
C MET A 91 -49.75 -78.88 14.56
N THR A 92 -49.33 -79.89 15.34
CA THR A 92 -48.47 -79.64 16.51
C THR A 92 -47.08 -79.18 16.08
N TRP A 93 -46.51 -79.77 15.02
CA TRP A 93 -45.19 -79.41 14.48
C TRP A 93 -45.12 -77.95 14.03
N THR A 94 -46.16 -77.48 13.33
CA THR A 94 -46.25 -76.07 12.90
C THR A 94 -46.37 -75.13 14.09
N THR A 95 -47.09 -75.53 15.13
CA THR A 95 -47.23 -74.75 16.37
C THR A 95 -45.90 -74.62 17.10
N ILE A 96 -45.14 -75.71 17.24
CA ILE A 96 -43.81 -75.71 17.86
C ILE A 96 -42.86 -74.79 17.09
N ASN A 97 -42.86 -74.88 15.76
CA ASN A 97 -42.04 -74.03 14.89
C ASN A 97 -42.33 -72.52 15.05
N ILE A 98 -43.60 -72.13 15.23
CA ILE A 98 -43.99 -70.74 15.48
C ILE A 98 -43.45 -70.28 16.83
N VAL A 99 -43.64 -71.07 17.90
CA VAL A 99 -43.16 -70.74 19.24
C VAL A 99 -41.65 -70.56 19.24
N GLU A 100 -40.93 -71.49 18.61
CA GLU A 100 -39.47 -71.45 18.50
C GLU A 100 -38.98 -70.20 17.76
N ALA A 101 -39.57 -69.88 16.60
CA ALA A 101 -39.20 -68.70 15.82
C ALA A 101 -39.51 -67.38 16.56
N VAL A 102 -40.62 -67.31 17.30
CA VAL A 102 -40.97 -66.13 18.11
C VAL A 102 -39.96 -65.93 19.23
N VAL A 103 -39.65 -66.98 20.00
CA VAL A 103 -38.67 -66.92 21.09
C VAL A 103 -37.30 -66.49 20.56
N GLY A 104 -36.84 -67.10 19.47
CA GLY A 104 -35.57 -66.73 18.84
C GLY A 104 -35.54 -65.27 18.38
N ALA A 105 -36.61 -64.79 17.74
CA ALA A 105 -36.67 -63.40 17.28
C ALA A 105 -36.67 -62.39 18.44
N VAL A 106 -37.34 -62.69 19.56
CA VAL A 106 -37.31 -61.86 20.77
C VAL A 106 -35.90 -61.82 21.36
N LEU A 107 -35.23 -62.97 21.47
CA LEU A 107 -33.86 -63.05 21.97
C LEU A 107 -32.88 -62.28 21.08
N LEU A 108 -32.94 -62.47 19.76
CA LEU A 108 -32.09 -61.74 18.82
C LEU A 108 -32.30 -60.23 18.93
N ARG A 109 -33.53 -59.75 19.09
CA ARG A 109 -33.82 -58.31 19.31
C ARG A 109 -33.26 -57.76 20.62
N LYS A 110 -33.16 -58.60 21.66
CA LYS A 110 -32.64 -58.21 22.97
C LYS A 110 -31.11 -58.25 23.02
N LEU A 111 -30.50 -59.20 22.33
CA LEU A 111 -29.07 -59.49 22.42
C LEU A 111 -28.22 -58.78 21.36
N LEU A 112 -28.79 -58.47 20.18
CA LEU A 112 -28.03 -57.92 19.05
C LEU A 112 -28.32 -56.43 18.79
N PRO A 113 -27.31 -55.67 18.33
CA PRO A 113 -27.49 -54.29 17.91
C PRO A 113 -28.29 -54.20 16.61
N TRP A 114 -29.31 -53.35 16.60
CA TRP A 114 -30.32 -53.29 15.55
C TRP A 114 -29.79 -52.90 14.15
N TYR A 115 -28.79 -52.01 14.08
CA TYR A 115 -28.28 -51.45 12.81
C TYR A 115 -27.22 -52.34 12.13
N ASN A 116 -26.43 -53.08 12.91
CA ASN A 116 -25.38 -53.96 12.39
C ASN A 116 -25.24 -55.19 13.31
N PRO A 117 -26.12 -56.19 13.17
CA PRO A 117 -26.30 -57.27 14.15
C PRO A 117 -25.13 -58.25 14.32
N LEU A 118 -24.01 -58.04 13.60
CA LEU A 118 -22.84 -58.90 13.63
C LEU A 118 -21.57 -58.05 13.43
N GLN A 119 -21.14 -57.26 14.41
CA GLN A 119 -19.91 -56.45 14.27
C GLN A 119 -18.65 -57.22 14.65
N ASN A 120 -18.76 -58.06 15.67
CA ASN A 120 -17.63 -58.78 16.25
C ASN A 120 -18.02 -60.22 16.61
N LEU A 121 -17.05 -60.99 17.10
CA LEU A 121 -17.26 -62.38 17.51
C LEU A 121 -18.27 -62.50 18.66
N ALA A 122 -18.35 -61.52 19.56
CA ALA A 122 -19.29 -61.54 20.68
C ALA A 122 -20.75 -61.43 20.20
N ASP A 123 -21.03 -60.59 19.20
CA ASP A 123 -22.35 -60.51 18.58
C ASP A 123 -22.73 -61.82 17.90
N TRP A 124 -21.77 -62.50 17.26
CA TRP A 124 -22.03 -63.81 16.67
C TRP A 124 -22.31 -64.88 17.73
N LEU A 125 -21.58 -64.88 18.86
CA LEU A 125 -21.87 -65.78 19.98
C LEU A 125 -23.28 -65.53 20.56
N ARG A 126 -23.69 -64.27 20.66
CA ARG A 126 -25.05 -63.88 21.06
C ARG A 126 -26.10 -64.33 20.04
N LEU A 127 -25.80 -64.26 18.74
CA LEU A 127 -26.65 -64.81 17.68
C LEU A 127 -26.80 -66.32 17.85
N ALA A 128 -25.68 -67.05 17.97
CA ALA A 128 -25.70 -68.51 18.14
C ALA A 128 -26.51 -68.93 19.37
N LEU A 129 -26.35 -68.24 20.51
CA LEU A 129 -27.17 -68.45 21.69
C LEU A 129 -28.66 -68.17 21.43
N GLY A 130 -28.97 -67.03 20.80
CA GLY A 130 -30.32 -66.55 20.57
C GLY A 130 -31.10 -67.29 19.48
N SER A 131 -30.44 -67.97 18.54
CA SER A 131 -31.10 -68.66 17.42
C SER A 131 -30.80 -70.16 17.33
N ALA A 132 -29.59 -70.61 17.66
CA ALA A 132 -29.12 -71.99 17.40
C ALA A 132 -28.92 -72.83 18.66
N ILE A 133 -29.21 -72.29 19.85
CA ILE A 133 -29.09 -73.03 21.12
C ILE A 133 -30.42 -72.94 21.88
N VAL A 134 -30.83 -71.74 22.30
CA VAL A 134 -31.99 -71.59 23.19
C VAL A 134 -33.32 -71.98 22.50
N PRO A 135 -33.65 -71.51 21.29
CA PRO A 135 -34.90 -71.89 20.64
C PRO A 135 -34.98 -73.39 20.27
N PRO A 136 -33.95 -74.02 19.66
CA PRO A 136 -33.97 -75.45 19.37
C PRO A 136 -34.13 -76.34 20.59
N LEU A 137 -33.49 -76.00 21.72
CA LEU A 137 -33.66 -76.73 22.98
C LEU A 137 -35.11 -76.64 23.50
N LEU A 138 -35.72 -75.46 23.40
CA LEU A 138 -37.11 -75.25 23.79
C LEU A 138 -38.07 -76.02 22.87
N GLY A 139 -37.83 -75.98 21.55
CA GLY A 139 -38.59 -76.76 20.58
C GLY A 139 -38.48 -78.27 20.83
N GLY A 140 -37.27 -78.77 21.08
CA GLY A 140 -37.04 -80.18 21.40
C GLY A 140 -37.79 -80.65 22.64
N VAL A 141 -37.81 -79.84 23.72
CA VAL A 141 -38.61 -80.14 24.93
C VAL A 141 -40.11 -80.18 24.60
N LEU A 142 -40.60 -79.25 23.78
CA LEU A 142 -42.00 -79.23 23.35
C LEU A 142 -42.37 -80.44 22.48
N VAL A 143 -41.48 -80.90 21.61
CA VAL A 143 -41.69 -82.13 20.80
C VAL A 143 -41.85 -83.34 21.71
N VAL A 144 -40.98 -83.51 22.72
CA VAL A 144 -41.08 -84.64 23.66
C VAL A 144 -42.39 -84.59 24.46
N LEU A 145 -42.86 -83.40 24.83
CA LEU A 145 -44.09 -83.22 25.62
C LEU A 145 -45.37 -83.38 24.79
N LEU A 146 -45.40 -82.89 23.55
CA LEU A 146 -46.62 -82.78 22.74
C LEU A 146 -46.79 -83.91 21.72
N THR A 147 -45.72 -84.62 21.38
CA THR A 147 -45.75 -85.76 20.45
C THR A 147 -45.06 -86.97 21.08
N PRO A 148 -45.76 -87.74 21.92
CA PRO A 148 -45.19 -88.94 22.53
C PRO A 148 -44.93 -90.02 21.45
N GLY A 149 -43.68 -90.50 21.38
CA GLY A 149 -43.23 -91.57 20.49
C GLY A 149 -42.29 -92.53 21.22
N ASP A 150 -41.91 -93.63 20.55
CA ASP A 150 -41.21 -94.76 21.17
C ASP A 150 -39.77 -94.44 21.66
N ASP A 151 -39.14 -93.38 21.16
CA ASP A 151 -37.79 -92.92 21.57
C ASP A 151 -37.72 -91.39 21.73
N PRO A 152 -38.06 -90.84 22.91
CA PRO A 152 -38.11 -89.39 23.14
C PRO A 152 -36.73 -88.74 23.10
N LEU A 153 -35.67 -89.44 23.50
CA LEU A 153 -34.31 -88.91 23.52
C LEU A 153 -33.78 -88.72 22.09
N ARG A 154 -34.03 -89.67 21.20
CA ARG A 154 -33.65 -89.56 19.80
C ARG A 154 -34.44 -88.48 19.07
N ALA A 155 -35.75 -88.37 19.32
CA ALA A 155 -36.57 -87.29 18.75
C ALA A 155 -36.08 -85.90 19.20
N PHE A 156 -35.75 -85.75 20.49
CA PHE A 156 -35.16 -84.53 21.03
C PHE A 156 -33.84 -84.15 20.34
N LEU A 157 -32.89 -85.10 20.24
CA LEU A 157 -31.58 -84.83 19.64
C LEU A 157 -31.68 -84.49 18.16
N ILE A 158 -32.52 -85.19 17.38
CA ILE A 158 -32.70 -84.91 15.96
C ILE A 158 -33.34 -83.54 15.75
N TRP A 159 -34.36 -83.19 16.55
CA TRP A 159 -34.99 -81.87 16.50
C TRP A 159 -33.98 -80.75 16.75
N VAL A 160 -33.29 -80.82 17.89
CA VAL A 160 -32.32 -79.80 18.31
C VAL A 160 -31.22 -79.65 17.27
N LEU A 161 -30.65 -80.74 16.76
CA LEU A 161 -29.59 -80.67 15.74
C LEU A 161 -30.10 -80.05 14.44
N SER A 162 -31.26 -80.50 13.93
CA SER A 162 -31.83 -80.04 12.66
C SER A 162 -32.09 -78.53 12.66
N GLU A 163 -32.72 -78.04 13.73
CA GLU A 163 -33.02 -76.62 13.92
C GLU A 163 -31.75 -75.78 14.13
N SER A 164 -30.79 -76.30 14.92
CA SER A 164 -29.52 -75.59 15.19
C SER A 164 -28.69 -75.40 13.92
N ILE A 165 -28.62 -76.43 13.06
CA ILE A 165 -27.89 -76.37 11.79
C ILE A 165 -28.59 -75.41 10.83
N GLY A 166 -29.92 -75.48 10.72
CA GLY A 166 -30.73 -74.54 9.94
C GLY A 166 -30.51 -73.08 10.37
N ALA A 167 -30.47 -72.84 11.68
CA ALA A 167 -30.23 -71.53 12.26
C ALA A 167 -28.83 -70.99 11.93
N LEU A 168 -27.77 -71.78 12.12
CA LEU A 168 -26.39 -71.37 11.84
C LEU A 168 -26.11 -71.16 10.35
N ALA A 169 -26.83 -71.86 9.47
CA ALA A 169 -26.68 -71.70 8.02
C ALA A 169 -27.43 -70.47 7.47
N LEU A 170 -28.64 -70.18 7.98
CA LEU A 170 -29.54 -69.21 7.37
C LEU A 170 -29.68 -67.89 8.16
N VAL A 171 -29.68 -67.92 9.49
CA VAL A 171 -29.93 -66.72 10.31
C VAL A 171 -28.85 -65.64 10.11
N PRO A 172 -27.53 -65.94 10.11
CA PRO A 172 -26.50 -64.93 9.84
C PRO A 172 -26.67 -64.24 8.48
N LEU A 173 -26.97 -65.02 7.43
CA LEU A 173 -27.24 -64.51 6.08
C LEU A 173 -28.50 -63.63 6.07
N GLY A 174 -29.57 -64.12 6.69
CA GLY A 174 -30.85 -63.44 6.80
C GLY A 174 -30.77 -62.14 7.60
N LEU A 175 -29.95 -62.05 8.65
CA LEU A 175 -29.75 -60.82 9.43
C LEU A 175 -28.93 -59.76 8.69
N LEU A 176 -28.03 -60.17 7.80
CA LEU A 176 -27.17 -59.26 7.06
C LEU A 176 -27.74 -58.83 5.69
N PHE A 177 -28.77 -59.49 5.19
CA PHE A 177 -29.43 -59.16 3.92
C PHE A 177 -29.95 -57.71 3.88
N LYS A 178 -29.77 -56.95 2.81
CA LYS A 178 -30.38 -55.61 2.66
C LYS A 178 -31.08 -55.54 1.31
N PRO A 179 -32.21 -54.82 1.15
CA PRO A 179 -32.92 -54.74 -0.13
C PRO A 179 -32.04 -54.26 -1.30
N HIS A 180 -31.10 -53.35 -1.01
CA HIS A 180 -30.14 -52.80 -1.99
C HIS A 180 -28.88 -53.66 -2.17
N TYR A 181 -28.80 -54.83 -1.54
CA TYR A 181 -27.61 -55.70 -1.62
C TYR A 181 -27.35 -56.20 -3.03
N LEU A 182 -28.41 -56.52 -3.80
CA LEU A 182 -28.29 -56.95 -5.20
C LEU A 182 -27.63 -55.88 -6.09
N LEU A 183 -27.72 -54.59 -5.73
CA LEU A 183 -27.07 -53.50 -6.46
C LEU A 183 -25.55 -53.42 -6.17
N ARG A 184 -25.07 -54.02 -5.07
CA ARG A 184 -23.65 -54.05 -4.68
C ARG A 184 -22.80 -54.88 -5.65
N HIS A 185 -23.42 -55.85 -6.32
CA HIS A 185 -22.79 -56.65 -7.37
C HIS A 185 -22.60 -55.91 -8.70
N ARG A 186 -22.92 -54.61 -8.78
CA ARG A 186 -22.47 -53.74 -9.88
C ARG A 186 -20.95 -53.65 -10.00
N ASN A 187 -20.20 -54.00 -8.96
CA ASN A 187 -18.75 -54.18 -9.05
C ASN A 187 -18.41 -55.53 -9.69
N PRO A 188 -17.93 -55.56 -10.95
CA PRO A 188 -17.75 -56.81 -11.70
C PRO A 188 -16.71 -57.74 -11.06
N ARG A 189 -15.69 -57.19 -10.40
CA ARG A 189 -14.63 -57.97 -9.73
C ARG A 189 -15.14 -58.80 -8.56
N LEU A 190 -15.94 -58.20 -7.68
CA LEU A 190 -16.45 -58.90 -6.49
C LEU A 190 -17.44 -60.01 -6.88
N LEU A 191 -18.30 -59.75 -7.86
CA LEU A 191 -19.22 -60.77 -8.38
C LEU A 191 -18.45 -61.95 -8.99
N PHE A 192 -17.43 -61.67 -9.81
CA PHE A 192 -16.60 -62.71 -10.40
C PHE A 192 -15.88 -63.54 -9.32
N GLU A 193 -15.25 -62.90 -8.34
CA GLU A 193 -14.58 -63.60 -7.23
C GLU A 193 -15.53 -64.45 -6.41
N SER A 194 -16.75 -63.96 -6.16
CA SER A 194 -17.77 -64.69 -5.39
C SER A 194 -18.26 -65.92 -6.16
N LEU A 195 -18.59 -65.77 -7.45
CA LEU A 195 -19.01 -66.89 -8.30
C LEU A 195 -17.91 -67.92 -8.49
N LEU A 196 -16.65 -67.47 -8.69
CA LEU A 196 -15.50 -68.36 -8.82
C LEU A 196 -15.27 -69.15 -7.53
N THR A 197 -15.30 -68.47 -6.38
CA THR A 197 -15.11 -69.12 -5.08
C THR A 197 -16.25 -70.09 -4.77
N LEU A 198 -17.50 -69.73 -5.10
CA LEU A 198 -18.66 -70.61 -5.00
C LEU A 198 -18.49 -71.87 -5.87
N ALA A 199 -18.12 -71.71 -7.13
CA ALA A 199 -17.91 -72.85 -8.04
C ALA A 199 -16.78 -73.78 -7.57
N ILE A 200 -15.66 -73.22 -7.11
CA ILE A 200 -14.53 -74.00 -6.59
C ILE A 200 -14.93 -74.74 -5.30
N THR A 201 -15.59 -74.05 -4.37
CA THR A 201 -15.97 -74.65 -3.08
C THR A 201 -17.00 -75.76 -3.26
N LEU A 202 -18.02 -75.57 -4.11
CA LEU A 202 -19.01 -76.61 -4.40
C LEU A 202 -18.39 -77.81 -5.10
N THR A 203 -17.58 -77.61 -6.14
CA THR A 203 -16.96 -78.71 -6.90
C THR A 203 -15.98 -79.51 -6.04
N LEU A 204 -15.13 -78.85 -5.26
CA LEU A 204 -14.20 -79.55 -4.35
C LEU A 204 -14.93 -80.22 -3.18
N SER A 205 -16.02 -79.64 -2.67
CA SER A 205 -16.84 -80.28 -1.62
C SER A 205 -17.54 -81.52 -2.17
N TRP A 206 -18.05 -81.46 -3.40
CA TRP A 206 -18.66 -82.61 -4.09
C TRP A 206 -17.64 -83.74 -4.31
N LEU A 207 -16.44 -83.42 -4.82
CA LEU A 207 -15.37 -84.39 -4.99
C LEU A 207 -14.90 -84.98 -3.65
N SER A 208 -14.86 -84.15 -2.60
CA SER A 208 -14.49 -84.60 -1.25
C SER A 208 -15.45 -85.67 -0.75
N MET A 209 -16.76 -85.46 -0.92
CA MET A 209 -17.79 -86.42 -0.55
C MET A 209 -17.64 -87.77 -1.26
N LEU A 210 -17.27 -87.78 -2.55
CA LEU A 210 -17.18 -89.01 -3.34
C LEU A 210 -15.89 -89.81 -3.14
N TYR A 211 -14.75 -89.13 -2.96
CA TYR A 211 -13.43 -89.77 -3.09
C TYR A 211 -12.56 -89.72 -1.84
N LEU A 212 -12.83 -88.83 -0.88
CA LEU A 212 -11.96 -88.63 0.29
C LEU A 212 -12.48 -89.40 1.52
N PRO A 213 -11.58 -89.94 2.36
CA PRO A 213 -11.97 -90.75 3.53
C PRO A 213 -12.63 -89.93 4.66
N TRP A 214 -12.39 -88.62 4.72
CA TRP A 214 -12.91 -87.72 5.77
C TRP A 214 -13.50 -86.45 5.14
N PRO A 215 -14.60 -86.56 4.38
CA PRO A 215 -15.08 -85.49 3.51
C PRO A 215 -15.38 -84.19 4.27
N PHE A 216 -15.99 -84.29 5.46
CA PHE A 216 -16.36 -83.13 6.27
C PHE A 216 -15.15 -82.31 6.76
N THR A 217 -14.00 -82.95 7.03
CA THR A 217 -12.77 -82.25 7.43
C THR A 217 -12.24 -81.37 6.29
N PHE A 218 -12.28 -81.87 5.05
CA PHE A 218 -11.89 -81.09 3.89
C PHE A 218 -12.88 -79.95 3.61
N ILE A 219 -14.17 -80.21 3.79
CA ILE A 219 -15.22 -79.19 3.64
C ILE A 219 -15.01 -78.05 4.65
N ILE A 220 -14.66 -78.33 5.92
CA ILE A 220 -14.31 -77.30 6.92
C ILE A 220 -13.23 -76.35 6.36
N VAL A 221 -12.14 -76.91 5.83
CA VAL A 221 -11.02 -76.12 5.29
C VAL A 221 -11.47 -75.27 4.10
N LEU A 222 -12.30 -75.82 3.20
CA LEU A 222 -12.83 -75.09 2.04
C LEU A 222 -13.76 -73.93 2.45
N LEU A 223 -14.60 -74.13 3.47
CA LEU A 223 -15.46 -73.06 3.99
C LEU A 223 -14.65 -72.00 4.75
N MET A 224 -13.62 -72.38 5.50
CA MET A 224 -12.71 -71.41 6.11
C MET A 224 -11.95 -70.61 5.05
N TRP A 225 -11.54 -71.24 3.95
CA TRP A 225 -10.90 -70.56 2.84
C TRP A 225 -11.84 -69.53 2.18
N SER A 226 -13.10 -69.88 1.95
CA SER A 226 -14.08 -68.92 1.42
C SER A 226 -14.38 -67.79 2.41
N ALA A 227 -14.40 -68.07 3.71
CA ALA A 227 -14.52 -67.07 4.78
C ALA A 227 -13.37 -66.05 4.76
N VAL A 228 -12.14 -66.52 4.51
CA VAL A 228 -10.94 -65.67 4.43
C VAL A 228 -10.93 -64.81 3.18
N ARG A 229 -11.43 -65.33 2.05
CA ARG A 229 -11.37 -64.66 0.76
C ARG A 229 -12.49 -63.63 0.59
N LEU A 230 -13.71 -63.98 0.94
CA LEU A 230 -14.88 -63.18 0.62
C LEU A 230 -15.37 -62.31 1.78
N PRO A 231 -16.22 -61.30 1.52
CA PRO A 231 -16.95 -60.63 2.58
C PRO A 231 -17.99 -61.58 3.21
N ARG A 232 -18.44 -61.22 4.41
CA ARG A 232 -19.26 -62.10 5.27
C ARG A 232 -20.56 -62.62 4.63
N MET A 233 -21.23 -61.81 3.81
CA MET A 233 -22.51 -62.20 3.20
C MET A 233 -22.32 -63.30 2.14
N GLU A 234 -21.33 -63.11 1.28
CA GLU A 234 -20.97 -64.03 0.22
C GLU A 234 -20.43 -65.34 0.81
N ALA A 235 -19.66 -65.26 1.90
CA ALA A 235 -19.23 -66.43 2.66
C ALA A 235 -20.42 -67.22 3.24
N PHE A 236 -21.36 -66.56 3.95
CA PHE A 236 -22.54 -67.24 4.49
C PHE A 236 -23.44 -67.83 3.40
N LEU A 237 -23.54 -67.18 2.23
CA LEU A 237 -24.25 -67.75 1.08
C LEU A 237 -23.60 -69.05 0.60
N ILE A 238 -22.26 -69.08 0.49
CA ILE A 238 -21.52 -70.30 0.14
C ILE A 238 -21.76 -71.38 1.19
N PHE A 239 -21.76 -71.04 2.49
CA PHE A 239 -22.03 -72.01 3.57
C PHE A 239 -23.42 -72.61 3.43
N LEU A 240 -24.44 -71.79 3.18
CA LEU A 240 -25.81 -72.28 2.96
C LEU A 240 -25.88 -73.22 1.75
N THR A 241 -25.31 -72.82 0.61
CA THR A 241 -25.35 -73.64 -0.63
C THR A 241 -24.56 -74.94 -0.50
N THR A 242 -23.42 -74.93 0.19
CA THR A 242 -22.59 -76.12 0.41
C THR A 242 -23.27 -77.08 1.38
N VAL A 243 -23.86 -76.58 2.47
CA VAL A 243 -24.67 -77.41 3.38
C VAL A 243 -25.85 -78.04 2.65
N MET A 244 -26.58 -77.27 1.84
CA MET A 244 -27.69 -77.81 1.04
C MET A 244 -27.23 -78.89 0.06
N MET A 245 -26.14 -78.66 -0.68
CA MET A 245 -25.59 -79.64 -1.62
C MET A 245 -25.13 -80.92 -0.92
N VAL A 246 -24.36 -80.80 0.16
CA VAL A 246 -23.88 -81.96 0.94
C VAL A 246 -25.05 -82.73 1.54
N SER A 247 -26.09 -82.03 2.02
CA SER A 247 -27.31 -82.67 2.55
C SER A 247 -28.03 -83.49 1.48
N LEU A 248 -28.16 -82.97 0.25
CA LEU A 248 -28.76 -83.71 -0.87
C LEU A 248 -27.92 -84.94 -1.25
N MET A 249 -26.59 -84.82 -1.30
CA MET A 249 -25.70 -85.96 -1.58
C MET A 249 -25.84 -87.06 -0.53
N MET A 250 -25.90 -86.68 0.75
CA MET A 250 -26.08 -87.62 1.86
C MET A 250 -27.45 -88.30 1.84
N ALA A 251 -28.50 -87.59 1.41
CA ALA A 251 -29.82 -88.18 1.25
C ALA A 251 -29.87 -89.16 0.05
N ALA A 252 -29.17 -88.85 -1.05
CA ALA A 252 -29.16 -89.68 -2.25
C ALA A 252 -28.37 -90.99 -2.08
N ASP A 253 -27.26 -90.98 -1.33
CA ASP A 253 -26.46 -92.18 -1.04
C ASP A 253 -26.03 -92.25 0.44
N PRO A 254 -26.83 -92.92 1.29
CA PRO A 254 -26.51 -93.10 2.71
C PRO A 254 -25.23 -93.89 2.98
N SER A 255 -24.68 -94.61 2.00
CA SER A 255 -23.44 -95.39 2.15
C SER A 255 -22.20 -94.49 2.33
N LEU A 256 -22.28 -93.22 1.93
CA LEU A 256 -21.25 -92.20 2.12
C LEU A 256 -20.95 -91.92 3.61
N LEU A 257 -21.85 -92.30 4.53
CA LEU A 257 -21.67 -92.18 5.99
C LEU A 257 -21.03 -93.42 6.65
N ALA A 258 -20.84 -94.52 5.91
CA ALA A 258 -20.39 -95.80 6.45
C ALA A 258 -18.90 -95.78 6.81
N THR A 259 -18.54 -95.09 7.89
CA THR A 259 -17.22 -95.18 8.50
C THR A 259 -17.15 -96.42 9.42
N PRO A 260 -16.00 -97.11 9.53
CA PRO A 260 -15.93 -98.44 10.15
C PRO A 260 -16.11 -98.46 11.69
N ARG A 261 -16.32 -97.32 12.35
CA ARG A 261 -16.39 -97.24 13.81
C ARG A 261 -17.36 -96.17 14.34
N THR A 262 -18.23 -96.63 15.25
CA THR A 262 -18.73 -96.02 16.50
C THR A 262 -20.21 -95.61 16.61
N TYR A 263 -20.83 -96.20 17.63
CA TYR A 263 -22.15 -96.03 18.26
C TYR A 263 -22.72 -94.60 18.36
N LEU A 264 -21.91 -93.55 18.21
CA LEU A 264 -22.33 -92.15 18.26
C LEU A 264 -22.96 -91.67 16.95
N MET A 265 -22.45 -92.12 15.79
CA MET A 265 -22.98 -91.72 14.48
C MET A 265 -24.34 -92.34 14.16
N SER A 266 -24.69 -93.49 14.76
CA SER A 266 -26.01 -94.11 14.62
C SER A 266 -27.12 -93.30 15.33
N HIS A 267 -26.78 -92.53 16.36
CA HIS A 267 -27.74 -91.70 17.10
C HIS A 267 -27.71 -90.21 16.71
N MET A 268 -26.60 -89.70 16.13
CA MET A 268 -26.45 -88.29 15.72
C MET A 268 -25.83 -88.14 14.30
N PRO A 269 -26.50 -88.62 13.23
CA PRO A 269 -25.94 -88.64 11.87
C PRO A 269 -25.64 -87.26 11.28
N TRP A 270 -26.21 -86.19 11.83
CA TRP A 270 -26.14 -84.82 11.31
C TRP A 270 -25.16 -83.90 12.06
N LEU A 271 -24.49 -84.42 13.09
CA LEU A 271 -23.45 -83.70 13.85
C LEU A 271 -22.32 -83.10 12.97
N PRO A 272 -21.87 -83.73 11.87
CA PRO A 272 -20.82 -83.16 11.02
C PRO A 272 -21.13 -81.78 10.43
N PHE A 273 -22.41 -81.46 10.16
CA PHE A 273 -22.79 -80.15 9.63
C PHE A 273 -22.55 -79.02 10.63
N LEU A 274 -22.79 -79.28 11.91
CA LEU A 274 -22.51 -78.33 12.98
C LEU A 274 -21.00 -78.10 13.12
N LEU A 275 -20.20 -79.17 12.98
CA LEU A 275 -18.73 -79.10 12.96
C LEU A 275 -18.18 -78.37 11.73
N ILE A 276 -18.88 -78.40 10.60
CA ILE A 276 -18.55 -77.62 9.41
C ILE A 276 -18.86 -76.13 9.60
N LEU A 277 -20.05 -75.82 10.13
CA LEU A 277 -20.55 -74.45 10.20
C LEU A 277 -19.89 -73.63 11.31
N LEU A 278 -19.61 -74.19 12.49
CA LEU A 278 -19.09 -73.41 13.62
C LEU A 278 -17.72 -72.76 13.31
N PRO A 279 -16.67 -73.48 12.86
CA PRO A 279 -15.38 -72.86 12.57
C PRO A 279 -15.45 -71.88 11.40
N ALA A 280 -16.23 -72.20 10.38
CA ALA A 280 -16.42 -71.34 9.20
C ALA A 280 -17.07 -70.00 9.57
N ASN A 281 -18.15 -70.04 10.37
CA ASN A 281 -18.83 -68.85 10.87
C ASN A 281 -17.92 -67.99 11.76
N ILE A 282 -17.19 -68.60 12.69
CA ILE A 282 -16.22 -67.90 13.56
C ILE A 282 -15.14 -67.22 12.70
N MET A 283 -14.58 -67.94 11.73
CA MET A 283 -13.54 -67.42 10.84
C MET A 283 -14.03 -66.22 10.02
N THR A 284 -15.27 -66.26 9.53
CA THR A 284 -15.89 -65.12 8.83
C THR A 284 -15.93 -63.87 9.71
N MET A 285 -16.25 -64.03 11.00
CA MET A 285 -16.35 -62.91 11.94
C MET A 285 -14.98 -62.35 12.33
N VAL A 286 -13.99 -63.21 12.58
CA VAL A 286 -12.60 -62.80 12.86
C VAL A 286 -12.02 -62.03 11.67
N MET A 287 -12.19 -62.55 10.45
CA MET A 287 -11.70 -61.90 9.24
C MET A 287 -12.39 -60.54 8.99
N TYR A 288 -13.68 -60.43 9.29
CA TYR A 288 -14.39 -59.16 9.20
C TYR A 288 -13.82 -58.11 10.17
N ALA A 289 -13.62 -58.48 11.44
CA ALA A 289 -13.06 -57.58 12.45
C ALA A 289 -11.66 -57.08 12.05
N PHE A 290 -10.79 -58.00 11.63
CA PHE A 290 -9.43 -57.67 11.18
C PHE A 290 -9.41 -56.72 9.98
N ARG A 291 -10.27 -56.96 8.97
CA ARG A 291 -10.38 -56.09 7.79
C ARG A 291 -10.90 -54.69 8.15
N ALA A 292 -11.85 -54.60 9.09
CA ALA A 292 -12.40 -53.32 9.53
C ALA A 292 -11.35 -52.48 10.26
N GLU A 293 -10.57 -53.11 11.15
CA GLU A 293 -9.48 -52.46 11.88
C GLU A 293 -8.37 -51.96 10.94
N ARG A 294 -7.91 -52.82 10.03
CA ARG A 294 -6.89 -52.44 9.02
C ARG A 294 -7.37 -51.27 8.15
N LYS A 295 -8.65 -51.25 7.78
CA LYS A 295 -9.24 -50.16 7.02
C LYS A 295 -9.24 -48.85 7.83
N HIS A 296 -9.64 -48.90 9.09
CA HIS A 296 -9.66 -47.73 9.97
C HIS A 296 -8.24 -47.14 10.18
N ILE A 297 -7.24 -48.00 10.38
CA ILE A 297 -5.83 -47.58 10.49
C ILE A 297 -5.38 -46.89 9.20
N SER A 298 -5.64 -47.51 8.05
CA SER A 298 -5.27 -46.93 6.75
C SER A 298 -5.98 -45.61 6.49
N GLU A 299 -7.28 -45.49 6.80
CA GLU A 299 -8.03 -44.23 6.67
C GLU A 299 -7.45 -43.15 7.60
N SER A 300 -7.15 -43.48 8.85
CA SER A 300 -6.52 -42.56 9.80
C SER A 300 -5.14 -42.09 9.35
N GLU A 301 -4.31 -42.99 8.82
CA GLU A 301 -2.99 -42.65 8.27
C GLU A 301 -3.12 -41.73 7.05
N THR A 302 -4.07 -42.01 6.16
CA THR A 302 -4.32 -41.19 4.98
C THR A 302 -4.85 -39.80 5.37
N HIS A 303 -5.72 -39.73 6.36
CA HIS A 303 -6.22 -38.46 6.90
C HIS A 303 -5.08 -37.61 7.50
N PHE A 304 -4.20 -38.22 8.30
CA PHE A 304 -3.02 -37.53 8.84
C PHE A 304 -2.09 -37.04 7.71
N ARG A 305 -1.76 -37.91 6.75
CA ARG A 305 -0.89 -37.56 5.62
C ARG A 305 -1.47 -36.41 4.80
N ASN A 306 -2.77 -36.43 4.51
CA ASN A 306 -3.43 -35.37 3.78
C ASN A 306 -3.48 -34.05 4.57
N ALA A 307 -3.74 -34.11 5.89
CA ALA A 307 -3.75 -32.91 6.73
C ALA A 307 -2.38 -32.21 6.74
N MET A 308 -1.29 -32.99 6.82
CA MET A 308 0.06 -32.45 6.73
C MET A 308 0.36 -31.90 5.32
N GLU A 309 0.11 -32.69 4.27
CA GLU A 309 0.49 -32.39 2.89
C GLU A 309 -0.23 -31.17 2.30
N TYR A 310 -1.49 -30.98 2.66
CA TYR A 310 -2.35 -29.91 2.14
C TYR A 310 -2.52 -28.72 3.12
N SER A 311 -1.79 -28.69 4.22
CA SER A 311 -1.75 -27.51 5.09
C SER A 311 -1.17 -26.31 4.34
N ALA A 312 -1.81 -25.14 4.49
CA ALA A 312 -1.32 -23.87 3.93
C ALA A 312 -0.04 -23.39 4.65
N ILE A 313 0.12 -23.76 5.91
CA ILE A 313 1.31 -23.47 6.72
C ILE A 313 2.34 -24.59 6.48
N GLY A 314 3.63 -24.23 6.41
CA GLY A 314 4.71 -25.19 6.33
C GLY A 314 4.72 -26.12 7.54
N MET A 315 4.71 -27.43 7.32
CA MET A 315 4.75 -28.43 8.39
C MET A 315 5.90 -29.39 8.16
N ALA A 316 6.57 -29.75 9.25
CA ALA A 316 7.62 -30.74 9.23
C ALA A 316 7.64 -31.65 10.46
N LEU A 317 8.06 -32.89 10.23
CA LEU A 317 8.57 -33.77 11.27
C LEU A 317 10.08 -33.65 11.28
N VAL A 318 10.65 -33.35 12.43
CA VAL A 318 12.09 -33.09 12.61
C VAL A 318 12.63 -34.04 13.67
N GLY A 319 13.72 -34.74 13.39
CA GLY A 319 14.37 -35.62 14.35
C GLY A 319 14.92 -34.86 15.55
N THR A 320 15.22 -35.57 16.64
CA THR A 320 15.80 -34.97 17.86
C THR A 320 17.13 -34.26 17.62
N GLU A 321 17.90 -34.73 16.62
CA GLU A 321 19.16 -34.11 16.17
C GLU A 321 18.95 -32.94 15.19
N GLY A 322 17.71 -32.63 14.83
CA GLY A 322 17.36 -31.52 13.93
C GLY A 322 17.28 -31.85 12.44
N GLN A 323 17.39 -33.13 12.07
CA GLN A 323 17.22 -33.59 10.69
C GLN A 323 15.76 -33.50 10.23
N TRP A 324 15.51 -33.04 9.01
CA TRP A 324 14.15 -33.02 8.44
C TRP A 324 13.73 -34.43 8.04
N LEU A 325 12.76 -35.04 8.73
CA LEU A 325 12.29 -36.39 8.44
C LEU A 325 11.23 -36.37 7.33
N GLN A 326 10.31 -35.43 7.43
CA GLN A 326 9.22 -35.24 6.47
C GLN A 326 8.80 -33.77 6.46
N THR A 327 8.53 -33.24 5.28
CA THR A 327 8.07 -31.86 5.08
C THR A 327 6.88 -31.87 4.14
N ASN A 328 5.98 -30.90 4.27
CA ASN A 328 4.88 -30.72 3.33
C ASN A 328 5.25 -29.78 2.17
N LYS A 329 4.36 -29.67 1.18
CA LYS A 329 4.54 -28.80 0.02
C LYS A 329 4.70 -27.33 0.37
N ALA A 330 3.92 -26.82 1.33
CA ALA A 330 3.99 -25.42 1.74
C ALA A 330 5.38 -25.06 2.26
N LEU A 331 5.99 -25.91 3.08
CA LEU A 331 7.34 -25.68 3.59
C LEU A 331 8.40 -25.74 2.48
N CYS A 332 8.28 -26.71 1.57
CA CYS A 332 9.16 -26.83 0.40
C CYS A 332 9.08 -25.59 -0.50
N GLN A 333 7.87 -25.05 -0.72
CA GLN A 333 7.67 -23.82 -1.49
C GLN A 333 8.24 -22.59 -0.77
N PHE A 334 8.01 -22.47 0.54
CA PHE A 334 8.52 -21.37 1.36
C PHE A 334 10.05 -21.31 1.39
N LEU A 335 10.73 -22.43 1.65
CA LEU A 335 12.19 -22.48 1.70
C LEU A 335 12.84 -22.65 0.32
N GLY A 336 12.08 -23.01 -0.71
CA GLY A 336 12.57 -23.23 -2.08
C GLY A 336 13.34 -24.53 -2.30
N TYR A 337 13.31 -25.47 -1.34
CA TYR A 337 13.96 -26.78 -1.45
C TYR A 337 12.96 -27.88 -1.75
N SER A 338 13.38 -28.93 -2.46
CA SER A 338 12.58 -30.16 -2.55
C SER A 338 12.61 -30.94 -1.23
N GLN A 339 11.63 -31.82 -1.02
CA GLN A 339 11.56 -32.66 0.17
C GLN A 339 12.79 -33.58 0.32
N GLU A 340 13.33 -34.07 -0.79
CA GLU A 340 14.53 -34.93 -0.79
C GLU A 340 15.79 -34.14 -0.39
N GLU A 341 15.91 -32.90 -0.85
CA GLU A 341 17.01 -32.02 -0.46
C GLU A 341 16.93 -31.63 1.01
N LEU A 342 15.73 -31.28 1.51
CA LEU A 342 15.54 -30.96 2.92
C LEU A 342 15.90 -32.15 3.82
N ARG A 343 15.60 -33.39 3.42
CA ARG A 343 16.00 -34.59 4.18
C ARG A 343 17.51 -34.74 4.38
N GLY A 344 18.31 -34.22 3.46
CA GLY A 344 19.77 -34.20 3.60
C GLY A 344 20.31 -33.08 4.48
N LEU A 345 19.44 -32.17 4.95
CA LEU A 345 19.78 -30.99 5.72
C LEU A 345 19.21 -31.07 7.14
N THR A 346 19.62 -30.09 7.95
CA THR A 346 19.13 -29.90 9.31
C THR A 346 18.55 -28.49 9.45
N PHE A 347 17.64 -28.27 10.39
CA PHE A 347 17.06 -26.92 10.57
C PHE A 347 18.11 -25.90 11.00
N GLN A 348 19.18 -26.35 11.68
CA GLN A 348 20.29 -25.51 12.15
C GLN A 348 21.05 -24.90 10.98
N GLN A 349 21.23 -25.64 9.88
CA GLN A 349 21.90 -25.14 8.66
C GLN A 349 21.10 -24.08 7.92
N LEU A 350 19.76 -24.12 8.03
CA LEU A 350 18.88 -23.18 7.35
C LEU A 350 18.52 -21.98 8.23
N THR A 351 18.75 -22.04 9.53
CA THR A 351 18.39 -20.95 10.45
C THR A 351 19.46 -19.86 10.43
N TRP A 352 19.04 -18.59 10.48
CA TRP A 352 19.96 -17.46 10.55
C TRP A 352 20.84 -17.51 11.82
N PRO A 353 22.15 -17.20 11.75
CA PRO A 353 23.09 -17.45 12.85
C PRO A 353 22.73 -16.80 14.19
N GLU A 354 22.19 -15.58 14.19
CA GLU A 354 21.80 -14.88 15.41
C GLU A 354 20.56 -15.48 16.10
N ASP A 355 19.70 -16.15 15.33
CA ASP A 355 18.45 -16.72 15.81
C ASP A 355 18.64 -18.18 16.26
N LEU A 356 19.68 -18.86 15.74
CA LEU A 356 19.99 -20.27 16.01
C LEU A 356 20.18 -20.58 17.50
N ASN A 357 20.95 -19.77 18.22
CA ASN A 357 21.21 -20.00 19.64
C ASN A 357 19.93 -19.89 20.48
N LYS A 358 19.02 -18.97 20.13
CA LYS A 358 17.74 -18.81 20.82
C LYS A 358 16.83 -20.01 20.56
N ASP A 359 16.81 -20.51 19.33
CA ASP A 359 16.03 -21.69 18.95
C ASP A 359 16.53 -22.94 19.68
N LEU A 360 17.85 -23.16 19.70
CA LEU A 360 18.46 -24.31 20.41
C LEU A 360 18.16 -24.31 21.92
N GLN A 361 18.17 -23.13 22.57
CA GLN A 361 17.77 -23.03 23.98
C GLN A 361 16.30 -23.44 24.21
N GLN A 362 15.40 -23.10 23.29
CA GLN A 362 14.00 -23.52 23.39
C GLN A 362 13.85 -25.03 23.14
N VAL A 363 14.58 -25.57 22.17
CA VAL A 363 14.64 -27.02 21.91
C VAL A 363 15.12 -27.78 23.15
N GLU A 364 16.15 -27.31 23.84
CA GLU A 364 16.67 -27.94 25.05
C GLU A 364 15.63 -27.99 26.18
N LYS A 365 14.92 -26.87 26.40
CA LYS A 365 13.79 -26.81 27.36
C LYS A 365 12.63 -27.73 26.98
N LEU A 366 12.39 -27.89 25.69
CA LEU A 366 11.34 -28.76 25.16
C LEU A 366 11.70 -30.24 25.37
N ILE A 367 12.96 -30.63 25.13
CA ILE A 367 13.48 -31.97 25.36
C ILE A 367 13.45 -32.32 26.85
N SER A 368 13.92 -31.40 27.71
CA SER A 368 13.94 -31.58 29.17
C SER A 368 12.54 -31.66 29.79
N GLY A 369 11.51 -31.19 29.08
CA GLY A 369 10.13 -31.19 29.54
C GLY A 369 9.78 -29.99 30.43
N GLU A 370 10.65 -28.97 30.51
CA GLU A 370 10.32 -27.69 31.16
C GLU A 370 9.17 -26.98 30.44
N ILE A 371 9.10 -27.14 29.11
CA ILE A 371 8.02 -26.64 28.27
C ILE A 371 7.49 -27.77 27.37
N ASN A 372 6.21 -27.68 26.98
CA ASN A 372 5.56 -28.64 26.08
C ASN A 372 5.54 -28.19 24.61
N THR A 373 5.60 -26.87 24.39
CA THR A 373 5.63 -26.22 23.09
C THR A 373 6.37 -24.89 23.19
N TYR A 374 6.86 -24.37 22.07
CA TYR A 374 7.31 -22.98 21.97
C TYR A 374 6.96 -22.37 20.61
N SER A 375 6.92 -21.04 20.56
CA SER A 375 6.79 -20.28 19.32
C SER A 375 7.78 -19.12 19.30
N MET A 376 8.36 -18.84 18.14
CA MET A 376 9.25 -17.70 17.95
C MET A 376 9.24 -17.22 16.50
N GLU A 377 9.43 -15.92 16.30
CA GLU A 377 9.77 -15.37 15.00
C GLU A 377 11.26 -15.55 14.75
N LYS A 378 11.63 -16.11 13.61
CA LYS A 378 13.03 -16.26 13.22
C LYS A 378 13.23 -16.20 11.71
N ARG A 379 14.49 -16.02 11.32
CA ARG A 379 14.91 -15.97 9.93
C ARG A 379 15.46 -17.32 9.45
N TYR A 380 15.11 -17.67 8.23
CA TYR A 380 15.67 -18.80 7.49
C TYR A 380 16.40 -18.34 6.23
N TYR A 381 17.37 -19.11 5.77
CA TYR A 381 17.89 -19.03 4.40
C TYR A 381 17.05 -19.91 3.48
N ASN A 382 16.56 -19.34 2.39
CA ASN A 382 15.97 -20.11 1.31
C ASN A 382 17.07 -20.72 0.40
N ARG A 383 16.68 -21.53 -0.58
CA ARG A 383 17.61 -22.13 -1.56
C ARG A 383 18.46 -21.10 -2.31
N ASN A 384 17.91 -19.93 -2.58
CA ASN A 384 18.60 -18.86 -3.31
C ASN A 384 19.60 -18.09 -2.43
N GLY A 385 19.61 -18.35 -1.11
CA GLY A 385 20.42 -17.63 -0.13
C GLY A 385 19.76 -16.38 0.43
N ASP A 386 18.51 -16.08 0.05
CA ASP A 386 17.76 -14.94 0.59
C ASP A 386 17.26 -15.26 2.00
N VAL A 387 17.14 -14.21 2.80
CA VAL A 387 16.60 -14.28 4.15
C VAL A 387 15.08 -14.17 4.11
N VAL A 388 14.39 -15.18 4.63
CA VAL A 388 12.93 -15.20 4.77
C VAL A 388 12.54 -15.28 6.23
N TRP A 389 11.48 -14.57 6.61
CA TRP A 389 10.95 -14.54 7.97
C TRP A 389 9.86 -15.59 8.15
N ALA A 390 9.94 -16.33 9.26
CA ALA A 390 8.93 -17.29 9.64
C ALA A 390 8.53 -17.15 11.12
N LEU A 391 7.26 -17.38 11.39
CA LEU A 391 6.79 -17.73 12.73
C LEU A 391 6.90 -19.26 12.87
N LEU A 392 7.86 -19.70 13.68
CA LEU A 392 8.08 -21.10 14.02
C LEU A 392 7.27 -21.44 15.27
N ALA A 393 6.51 -22.54 15.22
CA ALA A 393 5.93 -23.17 16.39
C ALA A 393 6.33 -24.66 16.45
N VAL A 394 6.84 -25.11 17.60
CA VAL A 394 7.37 -26.47 17.75
C VAL A 394 6.72 -27.17 18.93
N SER A 395 6.41 -28.46 18.73
CA SER A 395 5.93 -29.38 19.76
C SER A 395 6.73 -30.68 19.69
N LEU A 396 6.89 -31.38 20.82
CA LEU A 396 7.65 -32.62 20.90
C LEU A 396 6.72 -33.82 21.09
N VAL A 397 6.90 -34.83 20.24
CA VAL A 397 6.25 -36.14 20.39
C VAL A 397 7.20 -37.08 21.14
N ARG A 398 6.66 -37.81 22.12
CA ARG A 398 7.41 -38.75 22.97
C ARG A 398 6.90 -40.18 22.78
N HIS A 399 7.77 -41.14 23.04
CA HIS A 399 7.43 -42.56 23.17
C HIS A 399 6.59 -42.82 24.43
N THR A 400 6.03 -44.03 24.55
CA THR A 400 5.28 -44.47 25.75
C THR A 400 6.13 -44.51 27.02
N ASP A 401 7.46 -44.56 26.88
CA ASP A 401 8.44 -44.51 27.98
C ASP A 401 8.89 -43.08 28.34
N GLY A 402 8.36 -42.06 27.66
CA GLY A 402 8.69 -40.64 27.89
C GLY A 402 9.91 -40.12 27.11
N THR A 403 10.62 -40.99 26.38
CA THR A 403 11.77 -40.57 25.57
C THR A 403 11.33 -39.73 24.35
N PRO A 404 12.08 -38.70 23.95
CA PRO A 404 11.75 -37.85 22.80
C PRO A 404 11.89 -38.62 21.49
N LEU A 405 10.86 -38.57 20.63
CA LEU A 405 10.82 -39.29 19.35
C LEU A 405 11.13 -38.36 18.16
N TYR A 406 10.35 -37.29 17.99
CA TYR A 406 10.56 -36.25 16.98
C TYR A 406 9.80 -34.98 17.35
N PHE A 407 10.19 -33.86 16.76
CA PHE A 407 9.47 -32.59 16.81
C PHE A 407 8.47 -32.48 15.66
N ILE A 408 7.34 -31.82 15.93
CA ILE A 408 6.43 -31.31 14.91
C ILE A 408 6.65 -29.79 14.86
N ALA A 409 7.17 -29.31 13.73
CA ALA A 409 7.39 -27.90 13.46
C ALA A 409 6.32 -27.37 12.49
N GLN A 410 5.74 -26.24 12.84
CA GLN A 410 4.86 -25.43 11.99
C GLN A 410 5.58 -24.12 11.69
N ILE A 411 5.66 -23.75 10.42
CA ILE A 411 6.47 -22.65 9.91
C ILE A 411 5.56 -21.82 9.01
N GLU A 412 5.09 -20.71 9.55
CA GLU A 412 4.24 -19.75 8.85
C GLU A 412 5.09 -18.63 8.25
N ASP A 413 4.83 -18.30 6.99
CA ASP A 413 5.50 -17.19 6.29
C ASP A 413 4.96 -15.85 6.82
N ILE A 414 5.84 -15.02 7.39
CA ILE A 414 5.51 -13.68 7.90
C ILE A 414 6.26 -12.57 7.16
N ASN A 415 6.79 -12.84 5.96
CA ASN A 415 7.53 -11.85 5.15
C ASN A 415 6.69 -10.60 4.86
N GLU A 416 5.43 -10.78 4.46
CA GLU A 416 4.53 -9.66 4.14
C GLU A 416 4.21 -8.81 5.39
N LEU A 417 4.04 -9.47 6.54
CA LEU A 417 3.84 -8.81 7.82
C LEU A 417 5.05 -7.94 8.18
N LYS A 418 6.28 -8.50 8.11
CA LYS A 418 7.51 -7.75 8.40
C LYS A 418 7.75 -6.60 7.43
N ARG A 419 7.48 -6.80 6.14
CA ARG A 419 7.58 -5.71 5.15
C ARG A 419 6.61 -4.58 5.46
N THR A 420 5.39 -4.90 5.88
CA THR A 420 4.36 -3.92 6.23
C THR A 420 4.72 -3.15 7.50
N GLU A 421 5.21 -3.84 8.53
CA GLU A 421 5.73 -3.20 9.76
C GLU A 421 6.87 -2.23 9.44
N GLN A 422 7.83 -2.66 8.62
CA GLN A 422 8.99 -1.83 8.26
C GLN A 422 8.60 -0.61 7.42
N VAL A 423 7.70 -0.78 6.44
CA VAL A 423 7.17 0.33 5.64
C VAL A 423 6.43 1.33 6.53
N ASN A 424 5.59 0.86 7.45
CA ASN A 424 4.89 1.73 8.39
C ASN A 424 5.86 2.49 9.30
N GLN A 425 6.91 1.84 9.79
CA GLN A 425 7.92 2.49 10.63
C GLN A 425 8.68 3.57 9.86
N GLN A 426 9.12 3.29 8.63
CA GLN A 426 9.78 4.28 7.77
C GLN A 426 8.84 5.45 7.40
N LEU A 427 7.56 5.15 7.15
CA LEU A 427 6.58 6.19 6.85
C LEU A 427 6.35 7.09 8.07
N MET A 428 6.26 6.50 9.26
CA MET A 428 6.14 7.23 10.52
C MET A 428 7.35 8.12 10.77
N GLU A 429 8.58 7.58 10.65
CA GLU A 429 9.82 8.36 10.78
C GLU A 429 9.87 9.54 9.79
N ARG A 430 9.51 9.31 8.52
CA ARG A 430 9.46 10.37 7.50
C ARG A 430 8.43 11.44 7.83
N ILE A 431 7.24 11.06 8.31
CA ILE A 431 6.19 12.00 8.71
C ILE A 431 6.66 12.81 9.92
N THR A 432 7.26 12.18 10.93
CA THR A 432 7.79 12.88 12.10
C THR A 432 8.88 13.87 11.70
N LEU A 433 9.85 13.46 10.90
CA LEU A 433 10.92 14.36 10.42
C LEU A 433 10.39 15.51 9.56
N ALA A 434 9.40 15.26 8.68
CA ALA A 434 8.80 16.30 7.86
C ALA A 434 8.04 17.34 8.71
N ASN A 435 7.34 16.90 9.76
CA ASN A 435 6.65 17.81 10.69
C ASN A 435 7.63 18.60 11.55
N GLU A 436 8.70 17.96 12.05
CA GLU A 436 9.76 18.63 12.81
C GLU A 436 10.50 19.68 11.96
N ALA A 437 10.88 19.34 10.73
CA ALA A 437 11.54 20.28 9.81
C ALA A 437 10.64 21.46 9.40
N GLY A 438 9.33 21.21 9.24
CA GLY A 438 8.34 22.26 8.96
C GLY A 438 7.94 23.10 10.18
N GLY A 439 8.46 22.78 11.37
CA GLY A 439 8.09 23.45 12.62
C GLY A 439 6.59 23.31 12.98
N ILE A 440 5.91 22.30 12.47
CA ILE A 440 4.47 22.10 12.56
C ILE A 440 4.12 21.40 13.88
N GLY A 441 3.25 21.99 14.70
CA GLY A 441 2.69 21.33 15.87
C GLY A 441 1.35 20.66 15.57
N ILE A 442 1.19 19.40 15.92
CA ILE A 442 -0.05 18.64 15.75
C ILE A 442 -0.84 18.62 17.06
N TRP A 443 -2.13 18.88 16.95
CA TRP A 443 -3.08 18.71 18.04
C TRP A 443 -4.27 17.89 17.59
N GLU A 444 -4.82 17.13 18.51
CA GLU A 444 -6.03 16.34 18.33
C GLU A 444 -7.01 16.66 19.44
N TRP A 445 -8.29 16.76 19.07
CA TRP A 445 -9.37 16.96 20.01
C TRP A 445 -10.46 15.92 19.76
N GLU A 446 -10.51 14.92 20.64
CA GLU A 446 -11.61 13.97 20.71
C GLU A 446 -12.80 14.62 21.42
N LEU A 447 -13.99 14.57 20.80
CA LEU A 447 -15.18 15.22 21.35
C LEU A 447 -15.89 14.35 22.40
N LYS A 448 -15.76 13.01 22.28
CA LYS A 448 -16.37 12.02 23.18
C LYS A 448 -15.42 10.83 23.36
N PRO A 449 -14.61 10.76 24.43
CA PRO A 449 -14.50 11.70 25.56
C PRO A 449 -13.79 13.01 25.17
N ASN A 450 -14.05 14.10 25.90
CA ASN A 450 -13.44 15.42 25.68
C ASN A 450 -11.94 15.42 26.04
N ILE A 451 -11.09 14.98 25.12
CA ILE A 451 -9.64 14.83 25.32
C ILE A 451 -8.90 15.67 24.29
N PHE A 452 -7.99 16.54 24.77
CA PHE A 452 -7.01 17.22 23.93
C PHE A 452 -5.67 16.51 24.03
N SER A 453 -5.06 16.28 22.88
CA SER A 453 -3.74 15.67 22.75
C SER A 453 -2.85 16.60 21.93
N TRP A 454 -1.68 16.95 22.46
CA TRP A 454 -0.69 17.78 21.79
C TRP A 454 0.57 16.97 21.58
N ASP A 455 1.19 17.13 20.42
CA ASP A 455 2.54 16.62 20.21
C ASP A 455 3.59 17.48 20.93
N LYS A 456 4.84 17.01 20.93
CA LYS A 456 5.96 17.73 21.56
C LYS A 456 6.09 19.16 21.02
N ARG A 457 5.85 19.35 19.71
CA ARG A 457 6.03 20.64 19.05
C ARG A 457 4.96 21.66 19.44
N MET A 458 3.71 21.24 19.66
CA MET A 458 2.66 22.10 20.20
C MET A 458 3.05 22.67 21.57
N PHE A 459 3.63 21.86 22.46
CA PHE A 459 4.14 22.34 23.74
C PHE A 459 5.25 23.39 23.57
N GLU A 460 6.17 23.18 22.63
CA GLU A 460 7.23 24.15 22.30
C GLU A 460 6.67 25.45 21.68
N LEU A 461 5.73 25.35 20.75
CA LEU A 461 5.12 26.49 20.05
C LEU A 461 4.39 27.43 21.03
N TYR A 462 3.68 26.87 21.99
CA TYR A 462 2.94 27.62 23.01
C TYR A 462 3.75 27.86 24.30
N GLU A 463 5.00 27.37 24.36
CA GLU A 463 5.90 27.47 25.53
C GLU A 463 5.30 26.90 26.82
N ILE A 464 4.44 25.89 26.67
CA ILE A 464 3.77 25.19 27.77
C ILE A 464 4.62 23.97 28.15
N PRO A 465 4.96 23.77 29.43
CA PRO A 465 5.65 22.57 29.87
C PRO A 465 4.84 21.29 29.56
N PRO A 466 5.48 20.20 29.06
CA PRO A 466 4.79 18.99 28.60
C PRO A 466 4.09 18.19 29.72
N HIS A 467 4.31 18.53 31.00
CA HIS A 467 3.61 17.92 32.12
C HIS A 467 2.19 18.50 32.33
N ILE A 468 1.87 19.65 31.71
CA ILE A 468 0.54 20.25 31.78
C ILE A 468 -0.35 19.54 30.77
N LYS A 469 -1.51 19.03 31.24
CA LYS A 469 -2.49 18.42 30.35
C LYS A 469 -3.15 19.51 29.49
N PRO A 470 -3.05 19.44 28.16
CA PRO A 470 -3.68 20.41 27.29
C PRO A 470 -5.21 20.30 27.41
N ASN A 471 -5.88 21.43 27.32
CA ASN A 471 -7.33 21.53 27.28
C ASN A 471 -7.72 22.86 26.60
N TRP A 472 -9.02 23.02 26.34
CA TRP A 472 -9.55 24.22 25.70
C TRP A 472 -9.11 25.52 26.39
N GLN A 473 -9.12 25.55 27.73
CA GLN A 473 -8.83 26.75 28.50
C GLN A 473 -7.34 27.13 28.46
N VAL A 474 -6.45 26.14 28.52
CA VAL A 474 -5.00 26.32 28.35
C VAL A 474 -4.70 26.95 26.99
N TRP A 475 -5.32 26.45 25.92
CA TRP A 475 -5.17 27.07 24.59
C TRP A 475 -5.74 28.49 24.55
N TYR A 476 -6.96 28.69 25.06
CA TYR A 476 -7.67 29.97 25.04
C TYR A 476 -6.92 31.09 25.76
N GLU A 477 -6.26 30.78 26.88
CA GLU A 477 -5.46 31.73 27.65
C GLU A 477 -4.20 32.19 26.91
N CYS A 478 -3.59 31.33 26.09
CA CYS A 478 -2.42 31.68 25.28
C CYS A 478 -2.75 32.61 24.09
N VAL A 479 -3.99 32.59 23.60
CA VAL A 479 -4.43 33.46 22.49
C VAL A 479 -4.58 34.90 22.98
N LEU A 480 -4.16 35.88 22.18
CA LEU A 480 -4.30 37.30 22.48
C LEU A 480 -5.78 37.67 22.72
N PRO A 481 -6.09 38.55 23.69
CA PRO A 481 -7.47 38.93 24.02
C PRO A 481 -8.32 39.40 22.83
N GLU A 482 -7.71 40.13 21.91
CA GLU A 482 -8.33 40.65 20.68
C GLU A 482 -8.78 39.54 19.73
N ASP A 483 -8.03 38.44 19.67
CA ASP A 483 -8.23 37.37 18.68
C ASP A 483 -9.15 36.26 19.22
N ARG A 484 -9.37 36.19 20.55
CA ARG A 484 -10.14 35.13 21.23
C ARG A 484 -11.58 34.98 20.73
N GLN A 485 -12.34 36.08 20.63
CA GLN A 485 -13.74 36.01 20.21
C GLN A 485 -13.89 35.52 18.77
N HIS A 486 -12.99 35.96 17.89
CA HIS A 486 -12.97 35.52 16.50
C HIS A 486 -12.59 34.03 16.40
N ALA A 487 -11.52 33.63 17.10
CA ALA A 487 -11.04 32.25 17.13
C ALA A 487 -12.11 31.27 17.63
N GLU A 488 -12.77 31.60 18.75
CA GLU A 488 -13.84 30.77 19.30
C GLU A 488 -15.02 30.63 18.35
N LYS A 489 -15.42 31.72 17.68
CA LYS A 489 -16.51 31.70 16.71
C LYS A 489 -16.19 30.78 15.54
N VAL A 490 -14.99 30.88 14.96
CA VAL A 490 -14.58 30.05 13.82
C VAL A 490 -14.56 28.56 14.17
N ILE A 491 -14.04 28.19 15.34
CA ILE A 491 -13.99 26.80 15.79
C ILE A 491 -15.42 26.27 16.05
N ARG A 492 -16.28 27.08 16.68
CA ARG A 492 -17.69 26.73 16.94
C ARG A 492 -18.47 26.54 15.64
N ASP A 493 -18.33 27.46 14.70
CA ASP A 493 -19.01 27.41 13.40
C ASP A 493 -18.55 26.18 12.62
N SER A 494 -17.26 25.85 12.63
CA SER A 494 -16.68 24.64 12.01
C SER A 494 -17.25 23.34 12.58
N LEU A 495 -17.40 23.25 13.91
CA LEU A 495 -18.01 22.10 14.57
C LEU A 495 -19.49 21.94 14.18
N GLN A 496 -20.24 23.04 14.05
CA GLN A 496 -21.65 23.02 13.65
C GLN A 496 -21.86 22.73 12.16
N SER A 497 -21.08 23.37 11.29
CA SER A 497 -21.15 23.24 9.84
C SER A 497 -20.52 21.94 9.33
N ARG A 498 -19.77 21.24 10.18
CA ARG A 498 -18.95 20.06 9.84
C ARG A 498 -17.98 20.37 8.70
N SER A 499 -17.35 21.55 8.68
CA SER A 499 -16.35 21.92 7.66
C SER A 499 -14.96 22.08 8.28
N PRO A 500 -13.86 21.83 7.52
CA PRO A 500 -12.53 22.20 7.99
C PRO A 500 -12.43 23.71 8.22
N PHE A 501 -11.53 24.12 9.12
CA PHE A 501 -11.27 25.53 9.37
C PHE A 501 -9.81 25.90 9.14
N LYS A 502 -9.63 27.14 8.71
CA LYS A 502 -8.35 27.85 8.67
C LYS A 502 -8.50 29.09 9.52
N LEU A 503 -7.65 29.24 10.52
CA LEU A 503 -7.68 30.35 11.46
C LEU A 503 -6.27 30.91 11.63
N GLU A 504 -6.14 32.23 11.58
CA GLU A 504 -4.92 32.93 11.96
C GLU A 504 -5.18 33.72 13.23
N PHE A 505 -4.31 33.57 14.22
CA PHE A 505 -4.40 34.26 15.50
C PHE A 505 -3.01 34.47 16.08
N ARG A 506 -2.92 35.40 17.02
CA ARG A 506 -1.68 35.70 17.73
C ARG A 506 -1.70 35.04 19.09
N ILE A 507 -0.54 34.53 19.51
CA ILE A 507 -0.33 34.00 20.86
C ILE A 507 0.74 34.81 21.59
N THR A 508 0.61 34.86 22.91
CA THR A 508 1.62 35.48 23.78
C THR A 508 2.67 34.44 24.16
N VAL A 509 3.95 34.77 23.92
CA VAL A 509 5.12 33.96 24.30
C VAL A 509 6.10 34.82 25.10
N LYS A 510 7.13 34.23 25.72
CA LYS A 510 8.07 34.97 26.59
C LYS A 510 8.76 36.13 25.88
N ASP A 511 9.13 35.93 24.62
CA ASP A 511 9.89 36.90 23.82
C ASP A 511 9.00 37.76 22.89
N GLY A 512 7.69 37.81 23.14
CA GLY A 512 6.76 38.69 22.42
C GLY A 512 5.52 37.99 21.89
N ILE A 513 5.16 38.25 20.63
CA ILE A 513 3.95 37.74 19.98
C ILE A 513 4.33 36.82 18.82
N ARG A 514 3.77 35.61 18.79
CA ARG A 514 3.85 34.71 17.63
C ARG A 514 2.55 34.73 16.83
N HIS A 515 2.66 34.72 15.51
CA HIS A 515 1.53 34.57 14.61
C HIS A 515 1.35 33.09 14.26
N ILE A 516 0.26 32.50 14.74
CA ILE A 516 -0.07 31.10 14.49
C ILE A 516 -1.11 30.99 13.39
N ARG A 517 -0.87 30.09 12.44
CA ARG A 517 -1.88 29.60 11.51
C ARG A 517 -2.30 28.19 11.90
N ALA A 518 -3.56 28.05 12.29
CA ALA A 518 -4.19 26.76 12.58
C ALA A 518 -5.01 26.26 11.39
N LEU A 519 -4.84 24.98 11.06
CA LEU A 519 -5.64 24.25 10.09
C LEU A 519 -6.16 22.99 10.76
N ALA A 520 -7.46 22.70 10.66
CA ALA A 520 -8.01 21.46 11.21
C ALA A 520 -8.99 20.79 10.26
N ASN A 521 -8.92 19.46 10.23
CA ASN A 521 -9.84 18.56 9.56
C ASN A 521 -10.61 17.73 10.58
N ARG A 522 -11.78 17.24 10.17
CA ARG A 522 -12.62 16.35 10.98
C ARG A 522 -12.37 14.89 10.60
N VAL A 523 -12.38 14.02 11.61
CA VAL A 523 -12.50 12.58 11.44
C VAL A 523 -13.92 12.19 11.83
N LEU A 524 -14.60 11.48 10.93
CA LEU A 524 -15.99 11.07 11.09
C LEU A 524 -16.06 9.64 11.61
N ASN A 525 -17.00 9.35 12.51
CA ASN A 525 -17.33 7.98 12.91
C ASN A 525 -18.17 7.27 11.82
N LYS A 526 -18.48 5.99 12.04
CA LYS A 526 -19.28 5.17 11.10
C LYS A 526 -20.71 5.70 10.91
N GLU A 527 -21.21 6.46 11.87
CA GLU A 527 -22.52 7.09 11.87
C GLU A 527 -22.52 8.48 11.18
N GLY A 528 -21.37 8.96 10.70
CA GLY A 528 -21.23 10.23 9.99
C GLY A 528 -21.21 11.47 10.90
N GLU A 529 -21.08 11.29 12.21
CA GLU A 529 -20.85 12.34 13.19
C GLU A 529 -19.35 12.63 13.35
N VAL A 530 -19.00 13.81 13.84
CA VAL A 530 -17.60 14.18 14.10
C VAL A 530 -17.12 13.45 15.36
N GLU A 531 -16.14 12.55 15.20
CA GLU A 531 -15.53 11.80 16.30
C GLU A 531 -14.42 12.60 16.97
N ARG A 532 -13.54 13.18 16.14
CA ARG A 532 -12.39 13.98 16.58
C ARG A 532 -11.97 15.00 15.52
N LEU A 533 -11.35 16.09 15.98
CA LEU A 533 -10.68 17.08 15.14
C LEU A 533 -9.19 16.84 15.18
N LEU A 534 -8.56 16.76 14.02
CA LEU A 534 -7.10 16.71 13.88
C LEU A 534 -6.64 18.00 13.21
N GLY A 535 -5.77 18.73 13.87
CA GLY A 535 -5.28 20.00 13.38
C GLY A 535 -3.78 20.19 13.55
N ILE A 536 -3.27 21.17 12.82
CA ILE A 536 -1.89 21.60 12.83
C ILE A 536 -1.80 23.10 13.09
N ASN A 537 -0.75 23.51 13.79
CA ASN A 537 -0.40 24.90 14.03
C ASN A 537 1.00 25.16 13.47
N MET A 538 1.12 26.21 12.66
CA MET A 538 2.39 26.68 12.09
C MET A 538 2.69 28.08 12.60
N ASP A 539 3.94 28.33 12.99
CA ASP A 539 4.43 29.68 13.27
C ASP A 539 4.71 30.40 11.95
N MET A 540 4.00 31.51 11.73
CA MET A 540 4.07 32.34 10.53
C MET A 540 4.79 33.67 10.81
N THR A 541 5.39 33.84 11.99
CA THR A 541 6.00 35.12 12.42
C THR A 541 7.14 35.53 11.50
N GLU A 542 8.11 34.64 11.25
CA GLU A 542 9.26 34.91 10.37
C GLU A 542 8.82 35.23 8.94
N VAL A 543 7.86 34.46 8.40
CA VAL A 543 7.32 34.69 7.05
C VAL A 543 6.61 36.04 6.94
N LYS A 544 5.85 36.45 7.98
CA LYS A 544 5.21 37.78 7.99
C LYS A 544 6.22 38.90 8.10
N GLN A 545 7.23 38.76 8.96
CA GLN A 545 8.32 39.75 9.11
C GLN A 545 9.11 39.92 7.81
N LEU A 546 9.45 38.82 7.12
CA LEU A 546 10.16 38.87 5.84
C LEU A 546 9.31 39.54 4.74
N ASN A 547 8.01 39.24 4.67
CA ASN A 547 7.12 39.87 3.69
C ASN A 547 6.96 41.37 3.95
N GLU A 548 6.85 41.78 5.22
CA GLU A 548 6.79 43.20 5.58
C GLU A 548 8.11 43.91 5.28
N ALA A 549 9.26 43.30 5.59
CA ALA A 549 10.57 43.85 5.26
C ALA A 549 10.77 44.00 3.74
N LEU A 550 10.35 42.99 2.96
CA LEU A 550 10.37 43.07 1.50
C LEU A 550 9.49 44.19 0.96
N PHE A 551 8.30 44.36 1.55
CA PHE A 551 7.38 45.43 1.18
C PHE A 551 7.99 46.81 1.47
N GLN A 552 8.57 47.00 2.66
CA GLN A 552 9.25 48.23 3.04
C GLN A 552 10.45 48.54 2.13
N GLU A 553 11.23 47.54 1.74
CA GLU A 553 12.36 47.74 0.83
C GLU A 553 11.89 48.15 -0.57
N LYS A 554 10.80 47.56 -1.07
CA LYS A 554 10.18 47.96 -2.33
C LYS A 554 9.67 49.40 -2.29
N GLU A 555 9.00 49.80 -1.21
CA GLU A 555 8.49 51.17 -1.02
C GLU A 555 9.64 52.19 -0.92
N ARG A 556 10.72 51.84 -0.21
CA ARG A 556 11.92 52.67 -0.08
C ARG A 556 12.62 52.89 -1.42
N LEU A 557 12.76 51.86 -2.25
CA LEU A 557 13.33 51.98 -3.60
C LEU A 557 12.50 52.93 -4.48
N HIS A 558 11.16 52.83 -4.41
CA HIS A 558 10.27 53.69 -5.17
C HIS A 558 10.39 55.17 -4.75
N ILE A 559 10.37 55.44 -3.44
CA ILE A 559 10.56 56.80 -2.89
C ILE A 559 11.93 57.38 -3.29
N THR A 560 12.99 56.57 -3.26
CA THR A 560 14.34 57.03 -3.61
C THR A 560 14.39 57.47 -5.07
N LEU A 561 13.83 56.68 -5.99
CA LEU A 561 13.83 56.98 -7.41
C LEU A 561 13.01 58.23 -7.78
N ASP A 562 11.89 58.46 -7.08
CA ASP A 562 11.06 59.66 -7.26
C ASP A 562 11.74 60.94 -6.73
N SER A 563 12.66 60.80 -5.77
CA SER A 563 13.38 61.93 -5.17
C SER A 563 14.66 62.36 -5.92
N ILE A 564 15.07 61.61 -6.94
CA ILE A 564 16.25 61.96 -7.76
C ILE A 564 15.87 63.10 -8.73
N GLY A 565 16.56 64.24 -8.61
CA GLY A 565 16.36 65.42 -9.47
C GLY A 565 16.95 65.30 -10.88
N GLU A 566 17.65 64.22 -11.18
CA GLU A 566 18.24 63.90 -12.49
C GLU A 566 17.38 62.85 -13.22
N ALA A 567 17.44 62.86 -14.54
CA ALA A 567 16.77 61.85 -15.35
C ALA A 567 17.58 60.55 -15.38
N VAL A 568 16.97 59.44 -14.96
CA VAL A 568 17.61 58.12 -14.92
C VAL A 568 16.87 57.18 -15.85
N VAL A 569 17.61 56.54 -16.77
CA VAL A 569 17.10 55.61 -17.76
C VAL A 569 17.94 54.33 -17.73
N CYS A 570 17.31 53.17 -17.57
CA CYS A 570 18.00 51.88 -17.72
C CYS A 570 17.72 51.30 -19.11
N ILE A 571 18.73 50.69 -19.70
CA ILE A 571 18.64 50.00 -20.99
C ILE A 571 19.18 48.58 -20.91
N ASP A 572 18.66 47.70 -21.76
CA ASP A 572 19.18 46.35 -21.96
C ASP A 572 20.39 46.33 -22.91
N MET A 573 20.96 45.13 -23.12
CA MET A 573 22.07 44.91 -24.07
C MET A 573 21.72 45.22 -25.53
N ALA A 574 20.43 45.30 -25.87
CA ALA A 574 19.93 45.67 -27.20
C ALA A 574 19.60 47.17 -27.32
N MET A 575 20.01 47.98 -26.35
CA MET A 575 19.76 49.44 -26.28
C MET A 575 18.27 49.80 -26.17
N LYS A 576 17.44 48.91 -25.62
CA LYS A 576 16.02 49.17 -25.37
C LYS A 576 15.81 49.58 -23.93
N ILE A 577 14.90 50.52 -23.71
CA ILE A 577 14.60 51.05 -22.39
C ILE A 577 13.88 49.99 -21.55
N THR A 578 14.40 49.73 -20.36
CA THR A 578 13.81 48.83 -19.36
C THR A 578 13.18 49.60 -18.20
N PHE A 579 13.64 50.83 -17.94
CA PHE A 579 13.14 51.69 -16.87
C PHE A 579 13.42 53.16 -17.17
N MET A 580 12.52 54.05 -16.74
CA MET A 580 12.68 55.50 -16.72
C MET A 580 12.11 56.05 -15.42
N ASN A 581 12.80 56.98 -14.77
CA ASN A 581 12.22 57.70 -13.63
C ASN A 581 11.32 58.87 -14.10
N PRO A 582 10.47 59.44 -13.22
CA PRO A 582 9.56 60.53 -13.61
C PRO A 582 10.25 61.78 -14.19
N VAL A 583 11.50 62.07 -13.79
CA VAL A 583 12.27 63.19 -14.35
C VAL A 583 12.65 62.91 -15.81
N ALA A 584 13.05 61.68 -16.13
CA ALA A 584 13.31 61.26 -17.50
C ALA A 584 12.05 61.31 -18.37
N GLU A 585 10.88 60.98 -17.81
CA GLU A 585 9.60 61.12 -18.51
C GLU A 585 9.33 62.59 -18.87
N LYS A 586 9.54 63.51 -17.91
CA LYS A 586 9.34 64.95 -18.11
C LYS A 586 10.33 65.55 -19.12
N MET A 587 11.59 65.16 -19.07
CA MET A 587 12.63 65.68 -19.97
C MET A 587 12.49 65.19 -21.41
N SER A 588 12.12 63.91 -21.59
CA SER A 588 11.94 63.30 -22.91
C SER A 588 10.55 63.57 -23.51
N GLY A 589 9.54 63.76 -22.67
CA GLY A 589 8.13 63.83 -23.08
C GLY A 589 7.49 62.47 -23.38
N TRP A 590 8.10 61.38 -22.89
CA TRP A 590 7.58 60.01 -23.00
C TRP A 590 7.23 59.46 -21.62
N THR A 591 6.15 58.69 -21.52
CA THR A 591 5.86 57.92 -20.30
C THR A 591 6.68 56.62 -20.26
N GLN A 592 6.97 56.10 -19.07
CA GLN A 592 7.70 54.86 -18.85
C GLN A 592 6.99 53.68 -19.53
N GLU A 593 5.65 53.64 -19.48
CA GLU A 593 4.85 52.60 -20.14
C GLU A 593 5.01 52.62 -21.66
N GLU A 594 5.08 53.80 -22.28
CA GLU A 594 5.29 53.95 -23.72
C GLU A 594 6.73 53.73 -24.16
N ALA A 595 7.69 54.06 -23.29
CA ALA A 595 9.12 53.94 -23.58
C ALA A 595 9.66 52.52 -23.37
N LEU A 596 8.98 51.69 -22.57
CA LEU A 596 9.40 50.33 -22.25
C LEU A 596 9.55 49.46 -23.51
N GLY A 597 10.75 48.90 -23.72
CA GLY A 597 11.09 48.08 -24.89
C GLY A 597 11.37 48.85 -26.17
N VAL A 598 11.28 50.18 -26.17
CA VAL A 598 11.59 51.05 -27.31
C VAL A 598 13.10 51.35 -27.32
N PRO A 599 13.76 51.42 -28.50
CA PRO A 599 15.17 51.82 -28.58
C PRO A 599 15.43 53.21 -27.99
N LEU A 600 16.51 53.33 -27.22
CA LEU A 600 16.87 54.53 -26.44
C LEU A 600 16.89 55.82 -27.29
N LEU A 601 17.50 55.77 -28.46
CA LEU A 601 17.63 56.93 -29.37
C LEU A 601 16.33 57.36 -30.05
N THR A 602 15.28 56.53 -29.98
CA THR A 602 13.93 56.93 -30.43
C THR A 602 13.23 57.77 -29.37
N VAL A 603 13.49 57.49 -28.09
CA VAL A 603 12.88 58.18 -26.94
C VAL A 603 13.68 59.43 -26.57
N LEU A 604 15.01 59.33 -26.54
CA LEU A 604 15.91 60.44 -26.23
C LEU A 604 16.48 61.04 -27.52
N HIS A 605 15.91 62.17 -27.94
CA HIS A 605 16.33 62.86 -29.15
C HIS A 605 17.43 63.88 -28.84
N ILE A 606 18.69 63.46 -28.96
CA ILE A 606 19.86 64.26 -28.54
C ILE A 606 20.63 64.77 -29.77
N THR A 607 20.98 66.06 -29.80
CA THR A 607 21.78 66.70 -30.87
C THR A 607 23.03 67.40 -30.32
N PHE A 608 24.03 67.61 -31.19
CA PHE A 608 25.22 68.43 -30.86
C PHE A 608 24.95 69.92 -31.07
N GLY A 609 24.37 70.59 -30.08
CA GLY A 609 23.89 71.96 -30.15
C GLY A 609 22.46 72.01 -30.68
N ASP A 610 21.83 73.18 -30.55
CA ASP A 610 20.38 73.33 -30.78
C ASP A 610 19.97 72.97 -32.23
N ASN A 611 20.87 73.17 -33.21
CA ASN A 611 20.66 72.87 -34.64
C ASN A 611 21.73 71.91 -35.22
N GLY A 612 22.42 71.14 -34.38
CA GLY A 612 23.48 70.25 -34.84
C GLY A 612 23.02 68.86 -35.29
N PRO A 613 23.96 68.00 -35.72
CA PRO A 613 23.65 66.63 -36.10
C PRO A 613 23.09 65.83 -34.92
N LEU A 614 22.17 64.91 -35.22
CA LEU A 614 21.62 63.96 -34.26
C LEU A 614 22.72 63.02 -33.76
N MET A 615 22.69 62.69 -32.48
CA MET A 615 23.60 61.75 -31.88
C MET A 615 23.24 60.31 -32.28
N GLU A 616 24.12 59.66 -33.06
CA GLU A 616 23.89 58.29 -33.55
C GLU A 616 24.34 57.21 -32.55
N ASN A 617 25.23 57.54 -31.62
CA ASN A 617 25.74 56.59 -30.62
C ASN A 617 26.03 57.29 -29.29
N ILE A 618 25.39 56.83 -28.22
CA ILE A 618 25.48 57.43 -26.88
C ILE A 618 26.80 57.03 -26.19
N TYR A 619 27.47 55.94 -26.63
CA TYR A 619 28.82 55.58 -26.18
C TYR A 619 29.94 56.35 -26.89
N SER A 620 29.63 57.24 -27.84
CA SER A 620 30.65 58.00 -28.59
C SER A 620 31.28 59.15 -27.81
N ALA A 621 30.82 59.40 -26.58
CA ALA A 621 31.20 60.55 -25.77
C ALA A 621 32.57 60.45 -25.05
N ASP A 622 33.40 59.44 -25.30
CA ASP A 622 34.72 59.32 -24.68
C ASP A 622 35.73 58.76 -25.70
N THR A 623 36.75 59.48 -26.22
CA THR A 623 38.00 59.78 -25.50
C THR A 623 38.97 60.55 -26.46
N SER A 624 38.82 61.87 -26.67
CA SER A 624 39.91 62.72 -27.27
C SER A 624 39.65 64.23 -27.37
N ARG A 625 38.53 64.78 -26.90
CA ARG A 625 38.31 66.24 -26.89
C ARG A 625 37.88 66.69 -25.50
N SER A 626 38.53 67.73 -24.98
CA SER A 626 38.23 68.33 -23.68
C SER A 626 36.72 68.54 -23.51
N ALA A 627 36.19 67.99 -22.41
CA ALA A 627 34.77 67.87 -22.04
C ALA A 627 33.98 69.20 -21.91
N ILE A 628 34.49 70.31 -22.43
CA ILE A 628 33.96 71.67 -22.23
C ILE A 628 33.34 72.23 -23.53
N GLU A 629 33.55 71.61 -24.70
CA GLU A 629 33.12 72.17 -26.00
C GLU A 629 31.96 71.45 -26.70
N GLN A 630 31.44 70.33 -26.17
CA GLN A 630 30.24 69.72 -26.75
C GLN A 630 28.99 70.30 -26.08
N ASP A 631 28.33 71.21 -26.80
CA ASP A 631 26.93 71.56 -26.54
C ASP A 631 26.09 70.34 -26.91
N VAL A 632 25.50 69.67 -25.93
CA VAL A 632 24.63 68.52 -26.15
C VAL A 632 23.24 68.92 -25.68
N VAL A 633 22.26 68.77 -26.55
CA VAL A 633 20.90 69.26 -26.35
C VAL A 633 19.93 68.10 -26.46
N LEU A 634 19.12 67.89 -25.43
CA LEU A 634 18.01 66.94 -25.44
C LEU A 634 16.73 67.67 -25.85
N HIS A 635 16.09 67.18 -26.90
CA HIS A 635 14.82 67.71 -27.39
C HIS A 635 13.66 66.95 -26.78
N CYS A 636 12.75 67.68 -26.14
CA CYS A 636 11.56 67.10 -25.56
C CYS A 636 10.48 66.91 -26.63
N ARG A 637 9.83 65.73 -26.65
CA ARG A 637 8.75 65.41 -27.58
C ARG A 637 7.56 66.38 -27.48
N SER A 638 7.29 66.93 -26.29
CA SER A 638 6.21 67.90 -26.06
C SER A 638 6.59 69.34 -26.41
N GLY A 639 7.79 69.58 -26.91
CA GLY A 639 8.33 70.91 -27.23
C GLY A 639 9.28 71.43 -26.13
N GLY A 640 10.31 72.16 -26.55
CA GLY A 640 11.39 72.66 -25.70
C GLY A 640 12.66 71.81 -25.80
N SER A 641 13.78 72.39 -25.42
CA SER A 641 15.09 71.74 -25.41
C SER A 641 15.84 72.03 -24.09
N TYR A 642 16.62 71.04 -23.64
CA TYR A 642 17.45 71.13 -22.43
C TYR A 642 18.90 70.98 -22.83
N ASP A 643 19.78 71.89 -22.38
CA ASP A 643 21.21 71.64 -22.45
C ASP A 643 21.52 70.55 -21.42
N VAL A 644 21.95 69.38 -21.89
CA VAL A 644 22.15 68.22 -21.03
C VAL A 644 23.62 67.84 -20.91
N HIS A 645 23.95 67.28 -19.75
CA HIS A 645 25.12 66.46 -19.57
C HIS A 645 24.63 65.05 -19.24
N TYR A 646 25.23 64.01 -19.82
CA TYR A 646 24.84 62.65 -19.51
C TYR A 646 26.05 61.75 -19.29
N SER A 647 25.84 60.70 -18.50
CA SER A 647 26.82 59.66 -18.23
C SER A 647 26.17 58.28 -18.33
N ILE A 648 26.91 57.28 -18.84
CA ILE A 648 26.44 55.90 -18.93
C ILE A 648 27.31 55.01 -18.05
N THR A 649 26.68 54.21 -17.20
CA THR A 649 27.35 53.21 -16.34
C THR A 649 26.82 51.81 -16.64
N PRO A 650 27.67 50.81 -16.94
CA PRO A 650 27.22 49.45 -17.23
C PRO A 650 26.66 48.76 -15.97
N LEU A 651 25.58 47.99 -16.15
CA LEU A 651 24.98 47.15 -15.11
C LEU A 651 25.46 45.72 -15.27
N SER A 652 26.15 45.19 -14.26
CA SER A 652 26.59 43.79 -14.24
C SER A 652 25.84 42.98 -13.18
N THR A 653 25.64 41.68 -13.45
CA THR A 653 25.24 40.71 -12.42
C THR A 653 26.34 40.55 -11.37
N LEU A 654 26.02 39.97 -10.22
CA LEU A 654 27.00 39.54 -9.22
C LEU A 654 28.07 38.57 -9.79
N ASP A 655 27.73 37.86 -10.87
CA ASP A 655 28.61 36.93 -11.58
C ASP A 655 29.46 37.62 -12.67
N GLY A 656 29.34 38.95 -12.81
CA GLY A 656 30.14 39.77 -13.72
C GLY A 656 29.63 39.84 -15.16
N SER A 657 28.47 39.26 -15.49
CA SER A 657 27.87 39.38 -16.82
C SER A 657 27.14 40.71 -16.99
N ASN A 658 27.39 41.42 -18.10
CA ASN A 658 26.74 42.69 -18.40
C ASN A 658 25.27 42.47 -18.80
N ILE A 659 24.34 43.10 -18.10
CA ILE A 659 22.89 42.99 -18.31
C ILE A 659 22.35 44.19 -19.09
N GLY A 660 23.08 45.31 -19.08
CA GLY A 660 22.60 46.56 -19.64
C GLY A 660 23.40 47.76 -19.16
N SER A 661 22.79 48.94 -19.15
CA SER A 661 23.44 50.16 -18.64
C SER A 661 22.43 51.12 -18.03
N VAL A 662 22.88 51.92 -17.07
CA VAL A 662 22.15 53.08 -16.55
C VAL A 662 22.70 54.33 -17.20
N LEU A 663 21.81 55.10 -17.81
CA LEU A 663 22.06 56.44 -18.32
C LEU A 663 21.51 57.45 -17.29
N VAL A 664 22.36 58.37 -16.85
CA VAL A 664 21.99 59.50 -16.00
C VAL A 664 22.13 60.78 -16.83
N ILE A 665 21.09 61.60 -16.85
CA ILE A 665 20.99 62.84 -17.64
C ILE A 665 20.69 64.00 -16.69
N GLN A 666 21.55 65.01 -16.72
CA GLN A 666 21.47 66.20 -15.92
C GLN A 666 21.16 67.42 -16.79
N ASP A 667 20.22 68.27 -16.35
CA ASP A 667 20.00 69.58 -16.95
C ASP A 667 21.09 70.56 -16.50
N VAL A 668 21.85 71.09 -17.46
CA VAL A 668 22.92 72.07 -17.24
C VAL A 668 22.63 73.41 -17.91
N THR A 669 21.37 73.66 -18.31
CA THR A 669 20.96 74.86 -19.06
C THR A 669 21.29 76.16 -18.33
N GLU A 670 20.95 76.28 -17.04
CA GLU A 670 21.26 77.50 -16.27
C GLU A 670 22.76 77.66 -16.01
N SER A 671 23.44 76.57 -15.64
CA SER A 671 24.87 76.59 -15.37
C SER A 671 25.68 77.02 -16.60
N ARG A 672 25.33 76.53 -17.79
CA ARG A 672 25.99 76.93 -19.06
C ARG A 672 25.74 78.40 -19.40
N LYS A 673 24.52 78.91 -19.22
CA LYS A 673 24.22 80.34 -19.43
C LYS A 673 25.07 81.24 -18.53
N MET A 674 25.20 80.89 -17.25
CA MET A 674 26.00 81.65 -16.27
C MET A 674 27.50 81.63 -16.62
N LEU A 675 28.04 80.48 -17.03
CA LEU A 675 29.44 80.36 -17.48
C LEU A 675 29.75 81.24 -18.70
N ARG A 676 28.85 81.28 -19.70
CA ARG A 676 29.02 82.15 -20.88
C ARG A 676 29.05 83.64 -20.48
N GLN A 677 28.23 84.06 -19.53
CA GLN A 677 28.18 85.45 -19.03
C GLN A 677 29.46 85.84 -18.25
N LEU A 678 29.98 84.94 -17.42
CA LEU A 678 31.24 85.15 -16.69
C LEU A 678 32.43 85.29 -17.64
N SER A 679 32.51 84.43 -18.67
CA SER A 679 33.57 84.48 -19.69
C SER A 679 33.59 85.82 -20.44
N TYR A 680 32.41 86.36 -20.80
CA TYR A 680 32.31 87.67 -21.44
C TYR A 680 32.78 88.81 -20.54
N SER A 681 32.35 88.80 -19.27
CA SER A 681 32.73 89.82 -18.27
C SER A 681 34.23 89.80 -17.92
N ALA A 682 34.88 88.65 -18.03
CA ALA A 682 36.32 88.51 -17.79
C ALA A 682 37.18 89.15 -18.91
N SER A 683 36.63 89.38 -20.11
CA SER A 683 37.36 89.87 -21.29
C SER A 683 37.02 91.30 -21.72
N HIS A 684 35.91 91.87 -21.28
CA HIS A 684 35.45 93.21 -21.69
C HIS A 684 35.27 94.16 -20.50
N ASP A 685 35.43 95.46 -20.72
CA ASP A 685 35.17 96.51 -19.74
C ASP A 685 33.66 96.70 -19.58
N ALA A 686 33.19 96.72 -18.33
CA ALA A 686 31.75 96.76 -18.04
C ALA A 686 31.08 98.08 -18.44
N LEU A 687 31.82 99.19 -18.52
CA LEU A 687 31.25 100.51 -18.83
C LEU A 687 31.28 100.82 -20.33
N THR A 688 32.42 100.58 -20.99
CA THR A 688 32.67 100.98 -22.38
C THR A 688 32.47 99.85 -23.38
N HIS A 689 32.33 98.61 -22.90
CA HIS A 689 32.30 97.37 -23.70
C HIS A 689 33.53 97.15 -24.60
N LEU A 690 34.57 97.96 -24.45
CA LEU A 690 35.88 97.73 -25.06
C LEU A 690 36.59 96.55 -24.38
N ALA A 691 37.71 96.11 -24.94
CA ALA A 691 38.54 95.11 -24.26
C ALA A 691 38.99 95.67 -22.90
N ASN A 692 38.94 94.85 -21.85
CA ASN A 692 39.49 95.26 -20.55
C ASN A 692 41.01 95.08 -20.53
N ARG A 693 41.65 95.56 -19.47
CA ARG A 693 43.10 95.44 -19.27
C ARG A 693 43.63 94.01 -19.43
N ALA A 694 42.95 93.01 -18.86
CA ALA A 694 43.40 91.62 -18.93
C ALA A 694 43.37 91.07 -20.37
N SER A 695 42.34 91.40 -21.13
CA SER A 695 42.21 91.05 -22.54
C SER A 695 43.25 91.77 -23.41
N PHE A 696 43.49 93.06 -23.14
CA PHE A 696 44.51 93.86 -23.80
C PHE A 696 45.92 93.31 -23.58
N GLU A 697 46.30 92.99 -22.33
CA GLU A 697 47.60 92.40 -22.01
C GLU A 697 47.78 91.03 -22.68
N LYS A 698 46.70 90.23 -22.76
CA LYS A 698 46.71 88.95 -23.48
C LYS A 698 46.95 89.15 -24.97
N GLN A 699 46.27 90.09 -25.62
CA GLN A 699 46.45 90.37 -27.04
C GLN A 699 47.82 90.99 -27.34
N LEU A 700 48.34 91.86 -26.47
CA LEU A 700 49.71 92.39 -26.58
C LEU A 700 50.75 91.26 -26.51
N ARG A 701 50.61 90.28 -25.60
CA ARG A 701 51.52 89.12 -25.55
C ARG A 701 51.47 88.29 -26.84
N ILE A 702 50.30 88.13 -27.45
CA ILE A 702 50.15 87.43 -28.72
C ILE A 702 50.87 88.19 -29.84
N LEU A 703 50.70 89.52 -29.92
CA LEU A 703 51.38 90.36 -30.92
C LEU A 703 52.90 90.38 -30.73
N LEU A 704 53.40 90.36 -29.49
CA LEU A 704 54.84 90.28 -29.22
C LEU A 704 55.44 88.94 -29.70
N GLN A 705 54.67 87.85 -29.67
CA GLN A 705 55.11 86.57 -30.26
C GLN A 705 55.19 86.62 -31.79
N THR A 706 54.37 87.44 -32.46
CA THR A 706 54.40 87.57 -33.92
C THR A 706 55.57 88.41 -34.42
N VAL A 707 56.08 89.39 -33.65
CA VAL A 707 57.28 90.18 -34.01
C VAL A 707 58.46 89.28 -34.35
N ASN A 708 58.72 88.26 -33.52
CA ASN A 708 59.84 87.33 -33.70
C ASN A 708 59.66 86.39 -34.90
N SER A 709 58.43 86.12 -35.34
CA SER A 709 58.14 85.14 -36.38
C SER A 709 57.87 85.74 -37.76
N THR A 710 57.33 86.96 -37.86
CA THR A 710 56.90 87.55 -39.14
C THR A 710 57.61 88.85 -39.54
N HIS A 711 58.52 89.40 -38.71
CA HIS A 711 59.21 90.70 -38.93
C HIS A 711 58.25 91.89 -39.14
N GLN A 712 56.99 91.76 -38.72
CA GLN A 712 56.01 92.83 -38.74
C GLN A 712 56.27 93.79 -37.59
N ARG A 713 56.05 95.09 -37.85
CA ARG A 713 56.16 96.14 -36.84
C ARG A 713 54.77 96.45 -36.31
N HIS A 714 54.62 96.45 -34.99
CA HIS A 714 53.37 96.81 -34.35
C HIS A 714 53.59 98.11 -33.55
N ALA A 715 52.52 98.89 -33.37
CA ALA A 715 52.58 100.08 -32.52
C ALA A 715 51.65 99.93 -31.32
N LEU A 716 52.19 100.25 -30.14
CA LEU A 716 51.44 100.40 -28.91
C LEU A 716 51.27 101.90 -28.63
N VAL A 717 50.02 102.33 -28.48
CA VAL A 717 49.68 103.70 -28.13
C VAL A 717 48.96 103.68 -26.79
N PHE A 718 49.44 104.48 -25.86
CA PHE A 718 48.80 104.70 -24.56
C PHE A 718 48.22 106.11 -24.56
N ILE A 719 46.92 106.24 -24.29
CA ILE A 719 46.16 107.49 -24.37
C ILE A 719 45.61 107.80 -22.98
N ASP A 720 45.85 109.02 -22.50
CA ASP A 720 45.32 109.53 -21.23
C ASP A 720 44.43 110.75 -21.50
N LEU A 721 43.29 110.85 -20.81
CA LEU A 721 42.36 111.98 -20.99
C LEU A 721 42.71 113.17 -20.09
N ASP A 722 43.19 114.25 -20.70
CA ASP A 722 43.50 115.49 -20.01
C ASP A 722 42.22 116.14 -19.45
N ARG A 723 42.27 116.56 -18.18
CA ARG A 723 41.18 117.23 -17.45
C ARG A 723 39.92 116.40 -17.25
N PHE A 724 39.96 115.07 -17.41
CA PHE A 724 38.81 114.20 -17.13
C PHE A 724 38.30 114.35 -15.69
N LYS A 725 39.22 114.42 -14.71
CA LYS A 725 38.87 114.69 -13.30
C LYS A 725 38.05 115.98 -13.12
N ALA A 726 38.33 117.03 -13.89
CA ALA A 726 37.55 118.27 -13.82
C ALA A 726 36.10 118.08 -14.28
N VAL A 727 35.84 117.16 -15.23
CA VAL A 727 34.48 116.79 -15.63
C VAL A 727 33.77 116.03 -14.50
N ASN A 728 34.42 115.05 -13.90
CA ASN A 728 33.87 114.34 -12.74
C ASN A 728 33.59 115.25 -11.55
N ASP A 729 34.51 116.16 -11.23
CA ASP A 729 34.38 117.08 -10.09
C ASP A 729 33.29 118.14 -10.34
N SER A 730 33.00 118.50 -11.60
CA SER A 730 32.04 119.56 -11.95
C SER A 730 30.64 119.06 -12.35
N ALA A 731 30.53 117.88 -12.96
CA ALA A 731 29.28 117.31 -13.50
C ALA A 731 28.93 115.93 -12.90
N GLY A 732 29.78 115.39 -12.02
CA GLY A 732 29.56 114.11 -11.34
C GLY A 732 30.05 112.90 -12.15
N HIS A 733 30.19 111.76 -11.47
CA HIS A 733 30.69 110.52 -12.05
C HIS A 733 29.81 109.97 -13.19
N ALA A 734 28.49 110.16 -13.14
CA ALA A 734 27.60 109.74 -14.22
C ALA A 734 27.87 110.48 -15.54
N ALA A 735 28.26 111.75 -15.48
CA ALA A 735 28.67 112.54 -16.64
C ALA A 735 30.03 112.08 -17.17
N GLY A 736 30.98 111.75 -16.29
CA GLY A 736 32.26 111.16 -16.68
C GLY A 736 32.09 109.79 -17.33
N ASP A 737 31.20 108.95 -16.82
CA ASP A 737 30.90 107.64 -17.39
C ASP A 737 30.25 107.73 -18.77
N ALA A 738 29.35 108.70 -18.97
CA ALA A 738 28.77 108.99 -20.27
C ALA A 738 29.82 109.50 -21.27
N LEU A 739 30.67 110.44 -20.83
CA LEU A 739 31.79 110.95 -21.60
C LEU A 739 32.74 109.82 -22.03
N LEU A 740 33.09 108.89 -21.14
CA LEU A 740 33.96 107.76 -21.45
C LEU A 740 33.32 106.82 -22.49
N ARG A 741 32.01 106.56 -22.41
CA ARG A 741 31.28 105.76 -23.41
C ARG A 741 31.29 106.43 -24.79
N GLU A 742 31.05 107.74 -24.83
CA GLU A 742 31.03 108.51 -26.07
C GLU A 742 32.43 108.62 -26.69
N LEU A 743 33.46 108.89 -25.89
CA LEU A 743 34.84 108.91 -26.35
C LEU A 743 35.33 107.53 -26.77
N ALA A 744 34.97 106.45 -26.06
CA ALA A 744 35.27 105.08 -26.47
C ALA A 744 34.66 104.76 -27.84
N SER A 745 33.39 105.10 -28.06
CA SER A 745 32.73 104.91 -29.36
C SER A 745 33.36 105.79 -30.45
N LEU A 746 33.73 107.03 -30.14
CA LEU A 746 34.40 107.93 -31.07
C LEU A 746 35.74 107.36 -31.51
N MET A 747 36.59 106.97 -30.55
CA MET A 747 37.90 106.37 -30.82
C MET A 747 37.77 105.06 -31.61
N LEU A 748 36.85 104.17 -31.21
CA LEU A 748 36.64 102.89 -31.89
C LEU A 748 36.18 103.08 -33.35
N SER A 749 35.35 104.08 -33.63
CA SER A 749 34.87 104.37 -34.99
C SER A 749 35.99 104.82 -35.95
N MET A 750 37.12 105.27 -35.40
CA MET A 750 38.27 105.74 -36.15
C MET A 750 39.32 104.64 -36.41
N LEU A 751 39.07 103.42 -35.95
CA LEU A 751 40.00 102.29 -35.98
C LEU A 751 39.52 101.18 -36.94
N ARG A 752 40.44 100.30 -37.34
CA ARG A 752 40.14 99.13 -38.19
C ARG A 752 39.71 97.96 -37.31
N SER A 753 39.05 96.96 -37.90
CA SER A 753 38.66 95.73 -37.18
C SER A 753 39.84 94.92 -36.63
N SER A 754 41.04 95.15 -37.16
CA SER A 754 42.30 94.56 -36.66
C SER A 754 42.89 95.29 -35.47
N ASP A 755 42.51 96.54 -35.25
CA ASP A 755 43.07 97.40 -34.21
C ASP A 755 42.33 97.13 -32.90
N VAL A 756 43.06 97.11 -31.78
CA VAL A 756 42.48 96.79 -30.47
C VAL A 756 42.49 98.05 -29.63
N LEU A 757 41.30 98.57 -29.36
CA LEU A 757 41.10 99.62 -28.36
C LEU A 757 40.61 98.99 -27.05
N ALA A 758 41.28 99.32 -25.96
CA ALA A 758 40.96 98.86 -24.63
C ALA A 758 40.91 100.03 -23.66
N ARG A 759 40.09 99.88 -22.62
CA ARG A 759 40.15 100.75 -21.45
C ARG A 759 41.00 100.06 -20.39
N LEU A 760 42.10 100.70 -19.99
CA LEU A 760 43.09 100.13 -19.06
C LEU A 760 42.84 100.56 -17.62
N GLY A 761 42.22 101.72 -17.44
CA GLY A 761 41.97 102.35 -16.15
C GLY A 761 40.85 103.40 -16.22
N GLY A 762 40.84 104.33 -15.25
CA GLY A 762 39.79 105.35 -15.11
C GLY A 762 39.58 106.18 -16.38
N ASP A 763 40.59 106.93 -16.76
CA ASP A 763 40.71 107.80 -17.95
C ASP A 763 41.73 107.29 -18.98
N GLU A 764 42.36 106.15 -18.70
CA GLU A 764 43.44 105.59 -19.52
C GLU A 764 42.93 104.58 -20.55
N PHE A 765 43.31 104.79 -21.81
CA PHE A 765 43.02 103.91 -22.94
C PHE A 765 44.32 103.35 -23.55
N GLY A 766 44.27 102.07 -23.89
CA GLY A 766 45.33 101.38 -24.62
C GLY A 766 44.87 101.10 -26.05
N LEU A 767 45.74 101.34 -27.01
CA LEU A 767 45.50 101.07 -28.42
C LEU A 767 46.65 100.24 -28.98
N LEU A 768 46.34 99.04 -29.49
CA LEU A 768 47.26 98.22 -30.26
C LEU A 768 46.93 98.38 -31.73
N LEU A 769 47.96 98.73 -32.52
CA LEU A 769 47.88 98.85 -33.97
C LEU A 769 48.79 97.77 -34.58
N PRO A 770 48.24 96.59 -34.94
CA PRO A 770 49.03 95.56 -35.57
C PRO A 770 49.48 96.00 -36.99
N ASP A 771 50.70 95.62 -37.39
CA ASP A 771 51.24 95.89 -38.74
C ASP A 771 51.23 97.40 -39.09
N CYS A 772 51.73 98.21 -38.17
CA CYS A 772 51.70 99.67 -38.24
C CYS A 772 53.09 100.26 -37.98
N ASN A 773 53.57 101.11 -38.89
CA ASN A 773 54.85 101.81 -38.75
C ASN A 773 54.72 103.11 -37.93
N VAL A 774 55.85 103.70 -37.50
CA VAL A 774 55.89 104.89 -36.63
C VAL A 774 55.11 106.07 -37.17
N GLU A 775 55.24 106.35 -38.47
CA GLU A 775 54.59 107.49 -39.10
C GLU A 775 53.07 107.31 -39.15
N SER A 776 52.61 106.09 -39.47
CA SER A 776 51.18 105.75 -39.50
C SER A 776 50.59 105.72 -38.09
N ALA A 777 51.30 105.16 -37.12
CA ALA A 777 50.88 105.15 -35.71
C ALA A 777 50.79 106.58 -35.16
N ARG A 778 51.77 107.44 -35.47
CA ARG A 778 51.74 108.86 -35.11
C ARG A 778 50.59 109.58 -35.79
N PHE A 779 50.31 109.29 -37.06
CA PHE A 779 49.16 109.87 -37.77
C PHE A 779 47.83 109.46 -37.13
N ILE A 780 47.63 108.17 -36.84
CA ILE A 780 46.42 107.64 -36.20
C ILE A 780 46.23 108.21 -34.79
N ALA A 781 47.29 108.19 -33.97
CA ALA A 781 47.26 108.75 -32.61
C ALA A 781 46.97 110.26 -32.62
N THR A 782 47.64 111.02 -33.49
CA THR A 782 47.39 112.47 -33.61
C THR A 782 45.96 112.74 -34.06
N ARG A 783 45.43 111.95 -35.00
CA ARG A 783 44.04 112.08 -35.47
C ARG A 783 43.03 111.80 -34.35
N ILE A 784 43.27 110.77 -33.54
CA ILE A 784 42.44 110.45 -32.37
C ILE A 784 42.51 111.59 -31.34
N ILE A 785 43.72 112.05 -30.99
CA ILE A 785 43.90 113.15 -30.02
C ILE A 785 43.22 114.44 -30.50
N SER A 786 43.38 114.82 -31.77
CA SER A 786 42.68 115.98 -32.34
C SER A 786 41.17 115.81 -32.27
N ALA A 787 40.63 114.62 -32.58
CA ALA A 787 39.21 114.36 -32.48
C ALA A 787 38.69 114.44 -31.04
N VAL A 788 39.47 113.99 -30.05
CA VAL A 788 39.13 114.14 -28.62
C VAL A 788 39.21 115.60 -28.18
N ASN A 789 40.25 116.34 -28.58
CA ASN A 789 40.42 117.75 -28.23
C ASN A 789 39.32 118.65 -28.83
N ASP A 790 38.83 118.31 -30.03
CA ASP A 790 37.74 119.03 -30.72
C ASP A 790 36.35 118.54 -30.26
N TYR A 791 36.28 117.49 -29.43
CA TYR A 791 35.03 116.94 -28.93
C TYR A 791 34.39 117.86 -27.89
N HIS A 792 33.17 118.29 -28.16
CA HIS A 792 32.40 119.16 -27.27
C HIS A 792 31.37 118.32 -26.51
N PHE A 793 31.71 117.91 -25.29
CA PHE A 793 30.79 117.16 -24.44
C PHE A 793 29.77 118.10 -23.80
N ILE A 794 28.49 117.84 -24.06
CA ILE A 794 27.37 118.63 -23.51
C ILE A 794 26.65 117.78 -22.48
N TRP A 795 26.69 118.21 -21.21
CA TRP A 795 25.95 117.58 -20.13
C TRP A 795 25.12 118.64 -19.42
N GLU A 796 23.82 118.39 -19.28
CA GLU A 796 22.86 119.32 -18.65
C GLU A 796 22.96 120.78 -19.16
N GLY A 797 23.21 120.94 -20.47
CA GLY A 797 23.28 122.25 -21.13
C GLY A 797 24.59 123.04 -20.94
N ARG A 798 25.61 122.45 -20.28
CA ARG A 798 26.95 123.04 -20.16
C ARG A 798 27.95 122.29 -21.04
N VAL A 799 28.86 123.05 -21.67
CA VAL A 799 29.93 122.49 -22.50
C VAL A 799 31.15 122.23 -21.63
N HIS A 800 31.59 120.97 -21.59
CA HIS A 800 32.82 120.54 -20.96
C HIS A 800 33.85 120.23 -22.05
N ARG A 801 35.08 120.74 -21.85
CA ARG A 801 36.21 120.48 -22.75
C ARG A 801 37.16 119.50 -22.10
N VAL A 802 37.53 118.50 -22.88
CA VAL A 802 38.42 117.40 -22.50
C VAL A 802 39.53 117.35 -23.53
N GLY A 803 40.74 117.06 -23.09
CA GLY A 803 41.85 116.81 -24.01
C GLY A 803 42.31 115.36 -23.94
N ALA A 804 43.26 115.01 -24.79
CA ALA A 804 43.97 113.75 -24.67
C ALA A 804 45.45 113.93 -24.93
N SER A 805 46.27 113.21 -24.18
CA SER A 805 47.69 113.04 -24.43
C SER A 805 47.97 111.57 -24.76
N ALA A 806 48.96 111.30 -25.62
CA ALA A 806 49.31 109.92 -25.93
C ALA A 806 50.83 109.70 -26.02
N GLY A 807 51.27 108.57 -25.48
CA GLY A 807 52.60 108.01 -25.67
C GLY A 807 52.57 106.90 -26.73
N ILE A 808 53.57 106.87 -27.61
CA ILE A 808 53.69 105.84 -28.65
C ILE A 808 54.99 105.08 -28.41
N TYR A 809 54.89 103.75 -28.34
CA TYR A 809 56.02 102.83 -28.29
C TYR A 809 55.95 101.89 -29.52
N LEU A 810 57.12 101.58 -30.10
CA LEU A 810 57.23 100.63 -31.21
C LEU A 810 58.21 99.52 -30.88
N ASP A 811 57.83 98.32 -31.31
CA ASP A 811 58.70 97.15 -31.45
C ASP A 811 58.73 96.69 -32.92
#